data_AF-A0A2J7QLH9-F1
#
_entry.id   AF-A0A2J7QLH9-F1
#
_cell.length_a   1.000
_cell.length_b   1.000
_cell.length_c   1.000
_cell.angle_alpha   90.00
_cell.angle_beta   90.00
_cell.angle_gamma   90.00
#
_symmetry.space_group_name_H-M   'P 1'
#
loop_
_entity.id
_entity.type
_entity.pdbx_description
1 polymer ?
#
loop_
_entity_poly.entity_id
_entity_poly.type
_entity_poly.pdbx_seq_one_letter_code
_entity_poly.pdbx_strand_id
1 'polypeptide(L)'
;MLVRQLEEELRMRMRNPSVELQQQMEMLFTENEHLTREIAILRETIKELELRIETQKQTLQARDESIKKLLEMLQNKGVGGKMLEEERMQFEFMQARLIESESRTHHYETLVRNRDQELTKTKRLDEFRAEIQRRDQEILAMSAKMKTLEEQHQDYQRHIAVLKESLCAKEEHYNMLQADVEELRQRLEEKNRHIEKKTLTATQATQERNRLNNELNELRDHMDIKDRKINVLQRKLDLHEANKKLANGAARAGEETTALKMQLDEQKKQLEDQRRKLEEHKKGLDSKSRQLEEKEKSIADVDQKLKKRKEKLDQLEAQIQKQSTMAAAGGGGRGDPELQKRLSEMQQELESNHTELEKTREDAQRSQVEMERLLQLVQMSQEEQNTKEKMIRDLQEALKNAQAKLRSQQTANAQLEEQRRREEVEVQDKSVEVNIKEDNVQMVYDLKEVKRNELRITELEQDVCSLEEALTDQHKGEELQGLHEELTKKDAKIMDMEQEICALEAALRDHSHMAELEELVGVVRQKDERIEELEEALRESVRITAEREMVLQEEESCRKQIMEKVGKLEQRLLSLQTAHALRCSTCRPLLMRLQELERRLTQLLAERREHLQDLAQMKQEALEAAISEKDAHLALLEVSGIRTARQAEEADQLHADRRRLMEKLKEENEWSVRLLQEYSEPDHMSLGPSLLDLDMGEDQNCTHSGNHNGQIHQQNEVDQDSLEAVSPNITPPPT
;
A
#
# COMPACT_ATOMS: atom_id res chain seq x y z
N MET A 1 -17.79 16.96 7.49
CA MET A 1 -17.96 17.91 8.62
C MET A 1 -16.79 18.90 8.69
N LEU A 2 -15.55 18.46 8.50
CA LEU A 2 -14.34 19.29 8.53
C LEU A 2 -14.26 20.36 7.42
N VAL A 3 -14.67 20.02 6.19
CA VAL A 3 -14.72 20.98 5.06
C VAL A 3 -15.70 22.12 5.36
N ARG A 4 -16.85 21.79 5.95
CA ARG A 4 -17.85 22.78 6.35
C ARG A 4 -17.34 23.68 7.47
N GLN A 5 -16.58 23.13 8.43
CA GLN A 5 -15.90 23.91 9.47
C GLN A 5 -14.79 24.81 8.90
N LEU A 6 -14.01 24.33 7.93
CA LEU A 6 -12.96 25.11 7.28
C LEU A 6 -13.53 26.23 6.39
N GLU A 7 -14.65 25.97 5.71
CA GLU A 7 -15.40 26.98 4.97
C GLU A 7 -16.04 28.03 5.91
N GLU A 8 -16.56 27.60 7.06
CA GLU A 8 -17.07 28.51 8.12
C GLU A 8 -15.93 29.34 8.74
N GLU A 9 -14.75 28.75 8.97
CA GLU A 9 -13.55 29.46 9.47
C GLU A 9 -12.99 30.45 8.46
N LEU A 10 -12.93 30.09 7.16
CA LEU A 10 -12.53 31.01 6.09
C LEU A 10 -13.54 32.15 5.94
N ARG A 11 -14.84 31.86 6.03
CA ARG A 11 -15.88 32.90 6.07
C ARG A 11 -15.74 33.80 7.30
N MET A 12 -15.46 33.26 8.47
CA MET A 12 -15.25 34.05 9.69
C MET A 12 -13.98 34.91 9.62
N ARG A 13 -12.89 34.42 9.04
CA ARG A 13 -11.66 35.21 8.81
C ARG A 13 -11.83 36.32 7.76
N MET A 14 -12.68 36.11 6.74
CA MET A 14 -13.00 37.18 5.79
C MET A 14 -13.99 38.21 6.33
N ARG A 15 -14.84 37.82 7.29
CA ARG A 15 -15.85 38.72 7.89
C ARG A 15 -15.30 39.55 9.06
N ASN A 16 -14.26 39.06 9.73
CA ASN A 16 -13.51 39.77 10.77
C ASN A 16 -12.01 39.76 10.43
N PRO A 17 -11.51 40.74 9.64
CA PRO A 17 -10.07 40.91 9.47
C PRO A 17 -9.39 41.07 10.85
N SER A 18 -8.15 40.58 10.99
CA SER A 18 -7.45 40.69 12.28
C SER A 18 -7.40 42.16 12.72
N VAL A 19 -7.50 42.42 14.03
CA VAL A 19 -7.48 43.78 14.59
C VAL A 19 -6.26 44.57 14.11
N GLU A 20 -5.13 43.89 13.91
CA GLU A 20 -3.90 44.49 13.36
C GLU A 20 -4.05 44.92 11.90
N LEU A 21 -4.68 44.11 11.04
CA LEU A 21 -4.94 44.48 9.65
C LEU A 21 -5.95 45.63 9.56
N GLN A 22 -6.95 45.63 10.45
CA GLN A 22 -7.94 46.70 10.52
C GLN A 22 -7.33 48.02 10.99
N GLN A 23 -6.44 47.99 11.99
CA GLN A 23 -5.66 49.15 12.44
C GLN A 23 -4.71 49.67 11.34
N GLN A 24 -4.03 48.79 10.60
CA GLN A 24 -3.19 49.20 9.48
C GLN A 24 -4.01 49.87 8.37
N MET A 25 -5.19 49.34 8.07
CA MET A 25 -6.07 49.90 7.06
C MET A 25 -6.64 51.26 7.50
N GLU A 26 -7.01 51.43 8.76
CA GLU A 26 -7.43 52.73 9.34
C GLU A 26 -6.30 53.76 9.29
N MET A 27 -5.06 53.39 9.65
CA MET A 27 -3.93 54.31 9.54
C MET A 27 -3.71 54.75 8.09
N LEU A 28 -3.76 53.83 7.13
CA LEU A 28 -3.63 54.16 5.71
C LEU A 28 -4.76 55.08 5.23
N PHE A 29 -6.01 54.88 5.69
CA PHE A 29 -7.11 55.79 5.37
C PHE A 29 -6.88 57.19 5.94
N THR A 30 -6.43 57.31 7.18
CA THR A 30 -6.14 58.63 7.79
C THR A 30 -4.98 59.35 7.09
N GLU A 31 -3.95 58.60 6.67
CA GLU A 31 -2.83 59.13 5.90
C GLU A 31 -3.29 59.57 4.50
N ASN A 32 -4.16 58.80 3.84
CA ASN A 32 -4.73 59.16 2.55
C ASN A 32 -5.61 60.43 2.64
N GLU A 33 -6.42 60.57 3.69
CA GLU A 33 -7.19 61.78 3.96
C GLU A 33 -6.32 62.99 4.27
N HIS A 34 -5.20 62.80 4.96
CA HIS A 34 -4.21 63.86 5.22
C HIS A 34 -3.57 64.32 3.91
N LEU A 35 -3.05 63.39 3.11
CA LEU A 35 -2.42 63.67 1.82
C LEU A 35 -3.40 64.35 0.85
N THR A 36 -4.66 63.92 0.84
CA THR A 36 -5.71 64.53 0.02
C THR A 36 -5.94 66.00 0.40
N ARG A 37 -5.94 66.33 1.69
CA ARG A 37 -6.05 67.71 2.18
C ARG A 37 -4.82 68.55 1.82
N GLU A 38 -3.63 67.98 1.96
CA GLU A 38 -2.38 68.67 1.62
C GLU A 38 -2.30 68.98 0.12
N ILE A 39 -2.67 68.03 -0.73
CA ILE A 39 -2.77 68.24 -2.20
C ILE A 39 -3.78 69.35 -2.52
N ALA A 40 -4.91 69.43 -1.83
CA ALA A 40 -5.90 70.48 -2.05
C ALA A 40 -5.33 71.87 -1.71
N ILE A 41 -4.64 72.01 -0.58
CA ILE A 41 -3.99 73.27 -0.16
C ILE A 41 -2.89 73.66 -1.16
N LEU A 42 -2.05 72.71 -1.58
CA LEU A 42 -1.00 72.98 -2.56
C LEU A 42 -1.58 73.47 -3.90
N ARG A 43 -2.67 72.86 -4.38
CA ARG A 43 -3.38 73.33 -5.59
C ARG A 43 -3.91 74.75 -5.45
N GLU A 44 -4.41 75.13 -4.27
CA GLU A 44 -4.89 76.50 -4.00
C GLU A 44 -3.72 77.51 -4.02
N THR A 45 -2.58 77.17 -3.40
CA THR A 45 -1.39 78.03 -3.41
C THR A 45 -0.79 78.21 -4.80
N ILE A 46 -0.82 77.17 -5.64
CA ILE A 46 -0.38 77.27 -7.04
C ILE A 46 -1.27 78.26 -7.81
N LYS A 47 -2.60 78.17 -7.68
CA LYS A 47 -3.52 79.12 -8.32
C LYS A 47 -3.27 80.56 -7.88
N GLU A 48 -2.98 80.79 -6.60
CA GLU A 48 -2.68 82.14 -6.10
C GLU A 48 -1.37 82.68 -6.69
N LEU A 49 -0.33 81.84 -6.80
CA LEU A 49 0.94 82.22 -7.43
C LEU A 49 0.78 82.48 -8.93
N GLU A 50 -0.01 81.68 -9.63
CA GLU A 50 -0.34 81.89 -11.05
C GLU A 50 -1.03 83.24 -11.27
N LEU A 51 -2.00 83.59 -10.42
CA LEU A 51 -2.67 84.90 -10.48
C LEU A 51 -1.68 86.06 -10.24
N ARG A 52 -0.76 85.92 -9.28
CA ARG A 52 0.28 86.93 -9.02
C ARG A 52 1.23 87.09 -10.21
N ILE A 53 1.65 86.00 -10.84
CA ILE A 53 2.49 86.03 -12.04
C ILE A 53 1.77 86.76 -13.18
N GLU A 54 0.50 86.46 -13.41
CA GLU A 54 -0.28 87.11 -14.47
C GLU A 54 -0.43 88.62 -14.21
N THR A 55 -0.65 89.02 -12.95
CA THR A 55 -0.74 90.44 -12.56
C THR A 55 0.60 91.17 -12.77
N GLN A 56 1.72 90.53 -12.44
CA GLN A 56 3.06 91.09 -12.67
C GLN A 56 3.37 91.22 -14.15
N LYS A 57 2.97 90.24 -14.97
CA LYS A 57 3.14 90.25 -16.42
C LYS A 57 2.38 91.41 -17.07
N GLN A 58 1.13 91.65 -16.67
CA GLN A 58 0.35 92.81 -17.13
C GLN A 58 1.02 94.14 -16.75
N THR A 59 1.61 94.21 -15.55
CA THR A 59 2.34 95.40 -15.09
C THR A 59 3.60 95.67 -15.92
N LEU A 60 4.35 94.63 -16.26
CA LEU A 60 5.53 94.74 -17.13
C LEU A 60 5.13 95.18 -18.54
N GLN A 61 4.07 94.60 -19.09
CA GLN A 61 3.58 94.98 -20.41
C GLN A 61 3.16 96.45 -20.49
N ALA A 62 2.49 96.98 -19.45
CA ALA A 62 2.15 98.40 -19.38
C ALA A 62 3.39 99.32 -19.29
N ARG A 63 4.46 98.86 -18.62
CA ARG A 63 5.74 99.57 -18.56
C ARG A 63 6.44 99.58 -19.92
N ASP A 64 6.45 98.46 -20.63
CA ASP A 64 7.04 98.34 -21.97
C ASP A 64 6.33 99.25 -22.98
N GLU A 65 5.01 99.33 -22.93
CA GLU A 65 4.23 100.26 -23.76
C GLU A 65 4.53 101.74 -23.44
N SER A 66 4.81 102.05 -22.18
CA SER A 66 5.20 103.41 -21.76
C SER A 66 6.61 103.77 -22.23
N ILE A 67 7.56 102.83 -22.16
CA ILE A 67 8.91 103.00 -22.69
C ILE A 67 8.87 103.18 -24.21
N LYS A 68 8.06 102.40 -24.91
CA LYS A 68 7.87 102.52 -26.36
C LYS A 68 7.35 103.91 -26.77
N LYS A 69 6.36 104.45 -26.06
CA LYS A 69 5.86 105.82 -26.28
C LYS A 69 6.92 106.90 -26.02
N LEU A 70 7.76 106.71 -25.00
CA LEU A 70 8.89 107.62 -24.71
C LEU A 70 9.94 107.59 -25.82
N LEU A 71 10.25 106.41 -26.36
CA LEU A 71 11.18 106.26 -27.47
C LEU A 71 10.64 106.85 -28.79
N GLU A 72 9.34 106.71 -29.06
CA GLU A 72 8.68 107.36 -30.21
C GLU A 72 8.68 108.90 -30.09
N MET A 73 8.54 109.46 -28.89
CA MET A 73 8.66 110.91 -28.66
C MET A 73 10.09 111.43 -28.80
N LEU A 74 11.11 110.59 -28.52
CA LEU A 74 12.53 110.93 -28.69
C LEU A 74 12.98 110.88 -30.16
N GLN A 75 12.35 110.05 -31.00
CA GLN A 75 12.67 109.96 -32.44
C GLN A 75 12.17 111.15 -33.28
N ASN A 76 11.37 112.08 -32.72
CA ASN A 76 10.75 113.20 -33.46
C ASN A 76 11.47 114.57 -33.37
N LYS A 77 12.74 114.65 -32.96
CA LYS A 77 13.52 115.90 -32.99
C LYS A 77 14.78 115.75 -33.85
N GLY A 78 14.67 116.10 -35.13
CA GLY A 78 15.80 116.17 -36.06
C GLY A 78 16.35 117.60 -36.23
N VAL A 79 17.65 117.77 -35.98
CA VAL A 79 18.53 118.90 -36.37
C VAL A 79 19.95 118.30 -36.42
N GLY A 80 20.90 118.54 -37.34
CA GLY A 80 21.00 119.39 -38.53
C GLY A 80 22.46 119.36 -39.05
N GLY A 81 22.70 118.63 -40.14
CA GLY A 81 23.47 119.04 -41.32
C GLY A 81 25.00 119.24 -41.33
N LYS A 82 25.69 119.71 -40.27
CA LYS A 82 27.13 120.05 -40.40
C LYS A 82 28.04 119.71 -39.20
N MET A 83 27.53 118.98 -38.21
CA MET A 83 28.33 118.17 -37.26
C MET A 83 28.55 116.73 -37.76
N LEU A 84 28.05 116.39 -38.96
CA LEU A 84 27.96 115.01 -39.43
C LEU A 84 29.30 114.36 -39.80
N GLU A 85 30.39 115.06 -40.08
CA GLU A 85 31.65 114.40 -40.49
C GLU A 85 32.49 114.00 -39.26
N GLU A 86 32.60 114.88 -38.27
CA GLU A 86 33.25 114.59 -36.98
C GLU A 86 32.39 113.68 -36.10
N GLU A 87 31.06 113.86 -36.08
CA GLU A 87 30.15 112.89 -35.44
C GLU A 87 30.16 111.55 -36.18
N ARG A 88 30.34 111.50 -37.51
CA ARG A 88 30.45 110.24 -38.25
C ARG A 88 31.77 109.53 -37.99
N MET A 89 32.90 110.24 -37.86
CA MET A 89 34.15 109.63 -37.39
C MET A 89 34.05 109.16 -35.93
N GLN A 90 33.45 109.95 -35.04
CA GLN A 90 33.20 109.54 -33.65
C GLN A 90 32.22 108.36 -33.59
N PHE A 91 31.21 108.34 -34.44
CA PHE A 91 30.24 107.26 -34.57
C PHE A 91 30.88 106.00 -35.16
N GLU A 92 31.74 106.12 -36.17
CA GLU A 92 32.52 105.00 -36.74
C GLU A 92 33.52 104.44 -35.70
N PHE A 93 34.18 105.29 -34.89
CA PHE A 93 35.02 104.85 -33.79
C PHE A 93 34.22 104.18 -32.65
N MET A 94 33.05 104.73 -32.32
CA MET A 94 32.15 104.17 -31.32
C MET A 94 31.52 102.86 -31.81
N GLN A 95 31.21 102.76 -33.09
CA GLN A 95 30.73 101.57 -33.78
C GLN A 95 31.81 100.49 -33.82
N ALA A 96 33.08 100.84 -34.08
CA ALA A 96 34.19 99.90 -33.99
C ALA A 96 34.38 99.35 -32.56
N ARG A 97 34.28 100.21 -31.53
CA ARG A 97 34.27 99.77 -30.12
C ARG A 97 33.05 98.90 -29.78
N LEU A 98 31.89 99.20 -30.35
CA LEU A 98 30.68 98.40 -30.16
C LEU A 98 30.84 97.02 -30.77
N ILE A 99 31.34 96.92 -32.00
CA ILE A 99 31.62 95.63 -32.68
C ILE A 99 32.65 94.81 -31.89
N GLU A 100 33.71 95.43 -31.36
CA GLU A 100 34.70 94.73 -30.53
C GLU A 100 34.10 94.28 -29.18
N SER A 101 33.19 95.08 -28.60
CA SER A 101 32.43 94.72 -27.40
C SER A 101 31.45 93.59 -27.68
N GLU A 102 30.74 93.62 -28.80
CA GLU A 102 29.80 92.58 -29.25
C GLU A 102 30.53 91.27 -29.54
N SER A 103 31.71 91.33 -30.17
CA SER A 103 32.57 90.17 -30.39
C SER A 103 33.04 89.56 -29.07
N ARG A 104 33.40 90.39 -28.08
CA ARG A 104 33.73 89.93 -26.71
C ARG A 104 32.53 89.29 -26.02
N THR A 105 31.35 89.90 -26.11
CA THR A 105 30.11 89.32 -25.55
C THR A 105 29.80 87.97 -26.18
N HIS A 106 29.89 87.86 -27.51
CA HIS A 106 29.64 86.61 -28.24
C HIS A 106 30.65 85.51 -27.89
N HIS A 107 31.92 85.88 -27.68
CA HIS A 107 32.94 84.96 -27.19
C HIS A 107 32.61 84.43 -25.79
N TYR A 108 32.21 85.30 -24.86
CA TYR A 108 31.78 84.89 -23.52
C TYR A 108 30.50 84.04 -23.55
N GLU A 109 29.52 84.38 -24.40
CA GLU A 109 28.32 83.55 -24.60
C GLU A 109 28.66 82.15 -25.09
N THR A 110 29.64 82.03 -26.00
CA THR A 110 30.10 80.74 -26.50
C THR A 110 30.79 79.92 -25.40
N LEU A 111 31.63 80.56 -24.56
CA LEU A 111 32.26 79.91 -23.42
C LEU A 111 31.24 79.44 -22.37
N VAL A 112 30.23 80.26 -22.07
CA VAL A 112 29.14 79.89 -21.14
C VAL A 112 28.33 78.72 -21.71
N ARG A 113 27.94 78.78 -22.99
CA ARG A 113 27.23 77.67 -23.66
C ARG A 113 28.04 76.37 -23.62
N ASN A 114 29.35 76.44 -23.87
CA ASN A 114 30.24 75.27 -23.77
C ASN A 114 30.34 74.74 -22.34
N ARG A 115 30.41 75.63 -21.33
CA ARG A 115 30.44 75.25 -19.92
C ARG A 115 29.14 74.60 -19.47
N ASP A 116 28.00 75.09 -19.93
CA ASP A 116 26.68 74.51 -19.67
C ASP A 116 26.53 73.12 -20.31
N GLN A 117 27.04 72.94 -21.54
CA GLN A 117 27.12 71.62 -22.18
C GLN A 117 27.99 70.64 -21.40
N GLU A 118 29.14 71.06 -20.88
CA GLU A 118 29.98 70.20 -20.02
C GLU A 118 29.30 69.88 -18.68
N LEU A 119 28.61 70.83 -18.06
CA LEU A 119 27.83 70.61 -16.84
C LEU A 119 26.71 69.60 -17.05
N THR A 120 25.99 69.68 -18.18
CA THR A 120 24.93 68.71 -18.50
C THR A 120 25.47 67.31 -18.77
N LYS A 121 26.63 67.18 -19.45
CA LYS A 121 27.31 65.88 -19.59
C LYS A 121 27.75 65.32 -18.24
N THR A 122 28.28 66.17 -17.35
CA THR A 122 28.72 65.76 -16.01
C THR A 122 27.54 65.24 -15.18
N LYS A 123 26.41 65.95 -15.17
CA LYS A 123 25.17 65.50 -14.50
C LYS A 123 24.69 64.14 -15.02
N ARG A 124 24.70 63.92 -16.34
CA ARG A 124 24.35 62.62 -16.94
C ARG A 124 25.31 61.51 -16.51
N LEU A 125 26.61 61.80 -16.39
CA LEU A 125 27.57 60.82 -15.90
C LEU A 125 27.34 60.45 -14.42
N ASP A 126 26.96 61.42 -13.59
CA ASP A 126 26.62 61.17 -12.19
C ASP A 126 25.31 60.36 -12.06
N GLU A 127 24.31 60.64 -12.91
CA GLU A 127 23.10 59.82 -13.03
C GLU A 127 23.42 58.37 -13.42
N PHE A 128 24.30 58.16 -14.40
CA PHE A 128 24.74 56.80 -14.78
C PHE A 128 25.53 56.11 -13.66
N ARG A 129 26.38 56.82 -12.92
CA ARG A 129 27.04 56.22 -11.74
C ARG A 129 26.03 55.77 -10.69
N ALA A 130 25.04 56.60 -10.40
CA ALA A 130 24.00 56.26 -9.44
C ALA A 130 23.16 55.05 -9.90
N GLU A 131 22.86 54.96 -11.19
CA GLU A 131 22.17 53.80 -11.77
C GLU A 131 23.02 52.54 -11.69
N ILE A 132 24.32 52.61 -12.05
CA ILE A 132 25.25 51.47 -11.92
C ILE A 132 25.31 50.99 -10.47
N GLN A 133 25.45 51.88 -9.50
CA GLN A 133 25.45 51.51 -8.09
C GLN A 133 24.14 50.84 -7.65
N ARG A 134 22.99 51.29 -8.18
CA ARG A 134 21.70 50.65 -7.90
C ARG A 134 21.64 49.24 -8.48
N ARG A 135 22.13 49.05 -9.71
CA ARG A 135 22.23 47.73 -10.36
C ARG A 135 23.19 46.81 -9.61
N ASP A 136 24.31 47.31 -9.11
CA ASP A 136 25.24 46.52 -8.30
C ASP A 136 24.57 46.03 -6.99
N GLN A 137 23.78 46.89 -6.33
CA GLN A 137 23.00 46.49 -5.16
C GLN A 137 21.91 45.46 -5.49
N GLU A 138 21.22 45.61 -6.63
CA GLU A 138 20.24 44.63 -7.12
C GLU A 138 20.90 43.28 -7.41
N ILE A 139 22.08 43.27 -8.03
CA ILE A 139 22.85 42.05 -8.30
C ILE A 139 23.25 41.37 -6.99
N LEU A 140 23.74 42.12 -6.00
CA LEU A 140 24.08 41.58 -4.69
C LEU A 140 22.85 40.98 -3.99
N ALA A 141 21.71 41.66 -4.02
CA ALA A 141 20.47 41.15 -3.44
C ALA A 141 19.97 39.88 -4.16
N MET A 142 20.06 39.84 -5.50
CA MET A 142 19.73 38.66 -6.30
C MET A 142 20.68 37.49 -6.00
N SER A 143 21.98 37.76 -5.85
CA SER A 143 22.98 36.74 -5.50
C SER A 143 22.71 36.15 -4.11
N ALA A 144 22.35 36.98 -3.12
CA ALA A 144 21.94 36.50 -1.80
C ALA A 144 20.68 35.61 -1.87
N LYS A 145 19.66 36.03 -2.63
CA LYS A 145 18.44 35.22 -2.85
C LYS A 145 18.75 33.89 -3.54
N MET A 146 19.61 33.91 -4.54
CA MET A 146 20.04 32.70 -5.26
C MET A 146 20.72 31.72 -4.28
N LYS A 147 21.61 32.22 -3.42
CA LYS A 147 22.27 31.39 -2.41
C LYS A 147 21.28 30.77 -1.41
N THR A 148 20.29 31.53 -0.94
CA THR A 148 19.25 30.98 -0.06
C THR A 148 18.39 29.91 -0.76
N LEU A 149 18.11 30.07 -2.05
CA LEU A 149 17.39 29.06 -2.83
C LEU A 149 18.25 27.81 -3.07
N GLU A 150 19.56 27.96 -3.26
CA GLU A 150 20.50 26.83 -3.35
C GLU A 150 20.56 26.05 -2.04
N GLU A 151 20.60 26.73 -0.90
CA GLU A 151 20.56 26.11 0.43
C GLU A 151 19.23 25.34 0.65
N GLN A 152 18.10 25.96 0.31
CA GLN A 152 16.80 25.28 0.33
C GLN A 152 16.75 24.06 -0.59
N HIS A 153 17.33 24.16 -1.80
CA HIS A 153 17.41 23.04 -2.73
C HIS A 153 18.23 21.89 -2.15
N GLN A 154 19.36 22.18 -1.48
CA GLN A 154 20.14 21.17 -0.80
C GLN A 154 19.37 20.53 0.36
N ASP A 155 18.61 21.29 1.14
CA ASP A 155 17.75 20.74 2.18
C ASP A 155 16.67 19.82 1.63
N TYR A 156 16.01 20.21 0.53
CA TYR A 156 15.06 19.32 -0.15
C TYR A 156 15.73 18.05 -0.67
N GLN A 157 16.95 18.13 -1.22
CA GLN A 157 17.70 16.95 -1.63
C GLN A 157 18.03 16.02 -0.45
N ARG A 158 18.42 16.58 0.71
CA ARG A 158 18.63 15.80 1.94
C ARG A 158 17.35 15.14 2.42
N HIS A 159 16.23 15.86 2.42
CA HIS A 159 14.92 15.31 2.76
C HIS A 159 14.51 14.17 1.82
N ILE A 160 14.72 14.32 0.52
CA ILE A 160 14.48 13.26 -0.47
C ILE A 160 15.36 12.03 -0.19
N ALA A 161 16.63 12.22 0.17
CA ALA A 161 17.53 11.12 0.50
C ALA A 161 17.03 10.32 1.71
N VAL A 162 16.63 11.01 2.80
CA VAL A 162 16.07 10.35 4.00
C VAL A 162 14.77 9.60 3.68
N LEU A 163 13.89 10.18 2.84
CA LEU A 163 12.66 9.50 2.43
C LEU A 163 12.96 8.25 1.59
N LYS A 164 13.97 8.29 0.72
CA LYS A 164 14.42 7.13 -0.05
C LYS A 164 14.97 6.04 0.86
N GLU A 165 15.80 6.38 1.83
CA GLU A 165 16.30 5.42 2.83
C GLU A 165 15.17 4.79 3.64
N SER A 166 14.21 5.59 4.09
CA SER A 166 13.02 5.10 4.81
C SER A 166 12.15 4.18 3.93
N LEU A 167 12.03 4.48 2.63
CA LEU A 167 11.31 3.63 1.69
C LEU A 167 12.03 2.30 1.48
N CYS A 168 13.35 2.31 1.24
CA CYS A 168 14.15 1.10 1.10
C CYS A 168 14.05 0.20 2.34
N ALA A 169 14.13 0.78 3.55
CA ALA A 169 13.96 0.01 4.78
C ALA A 169 12.56 -0.64 4.90
N LYS A 170 11.51 0.06 4.45
CA LYS A 170 10.15 -0.51 4.40
C LYS A 170 10.01 -1.62 3.36
N GLU A 171 10.64 -1.48 2.20
CA GLU A 171 10.66 -2.50 1.15
C GLU A 171 11.39 -3.76 1.63
N GLU A 172 12.53 -3.62 2.32
CA GLU A 172 13.24 -4.74 2.94
C GLU A 172 12.38 -5.46 3.98
N HIS A 173 11.69 -4.72 4.86
CA HIS A 173 10.76 -5.31 5.82
C HIS A 173 9.58 -6.02 5.15
N TYR A 174 9.02 -5.45 4.07
CA TYR A 174 7.96 -6.10 3.29
C TYR A 174 8.46 -7.42 2.69
N ASN A 175 9.66 -7.43 2.10
CA ASN A 175 10.28 -8.63 1.52
C ASN A 175 10.52 -9.71 2.57
N MET A 176 10.98 -9.35 3.78
CA MET A 176 11.12 -10.30 4.90
C MET A 176 9.77 -10.89 5.30
N LEU A 177 8.74 -10.05 5.45
CA LEU A 177 7.40 -10.52 5.81
C LEU A 177 6.80 -11.43 4.71
N GLN A 178 7.08 -11.12 3.45
CA GLN A 178 6.68 -11.97 2.33
C GLN A 178 7.36 -13.35 2.41
N ALA A 179 8.66 -13.39 2.71
CA ALA A 179 9.38 -14.65 2.89
C ALA A 179 8.82 -15.47 4.07
N ASP A 180 8.48 -14.83 5.20
CA ASP A 180 7.84 -15.50 6.35
C ASP A 180 6.48 -16.10 5.96
N VAL A 181 5.67 -15.37 5.17
CA VAL A 181 4.40 -15.86 4.66
C VAL A 181 4.59 -17.06 3.73
N GLU A 182 5.60 -17.02 2.85
CA GLU A 182 5.93 -18.13 1.95
C GLU A 182 6.40 -19.37 2.74
N GLU A 183 7.20 -19.20 3.80
CA GLU A 183 7.61 -20.30 4.68
C GLU A 183 6.41 -20.91 5.41
N LEU A 184 5.52 -20.07 5.95
CA LEU A 184 4.29 -20.55 6.60
C LEU A 184 3.39 -21.31 5.62
N ARG A 185 3.29 -20.86 4.36
CA ARG A 185 2.58 -21.58 3.29
C ARG A 185 3.20 -22.94 3.02
N GLN A 186 4.52 -23.03 2.88
CA GLN A 186 5.22 -24.31 2.69
C GLN A 186 4.99 -25.26 3.86
N ARG A 187 5.10 -24.78 5.10
CA ARG A 187 4.82 -25.60 6.31
C ARG A 187 3.37 -26.09 6.34
N LEU A 188 2.42 -25.26 5.90
CA LEU A 188 1.01 -25.67 5.81
C LEU A 188 0.82 -26.77 4.75
N GLU A 189 1.42 -26.62 3.58
CA GLU A 189 1.40 -27.64 2.52
C GLU A 189 2.03 -28.96 2.96
N GLU A 190 3.15 -28.92 3.69
CA GLU A 190 3.76 -30.12 4.26
C GLU A 190 2.85 -30.81 5.27
N LYS A 191 2.17 -30.05 6.14
CA LYS A 191 1.19 -30.62 7.07
C LYS A 191 0.00 -31.21 6.33
N ASN A 192 -0.49 -30.57 5.27
CA ASN A 192 -1.55 -31.11 4.43
C ASN A 192 -1.14 -32.42 3.76
N ARG A 193 0.08 -32.52 3.20
CA ARG A 193 0.63 -33.78 2.68
C ARG A 193 0.72 -34.88 3.75
N HIS A 194 1.10 -34.52 4.98
CA HIS A 194 1.12 -35.48 6.09
C HIS A 194 -0.28 -35.96 6.47
N ILE A 195 -1.27 -35.05 6.49
CA ILE A 195 -2.68 -35.38 6.73
C ILE A 195 -3.17 -36.31 5.63
N GLU A 196 -2.97 -35.99 4.35
CA GLU A 196 -3.35 -36.84 3.22
C GLU A 196 -2.76 -38.25 3.32
N LYS A 197 -1.45 -38.35 3.63
CA LYS A 197 -0.78 -39.64 3.81
C LYS A 197 -1.37 -40.44 4.98
N LYS A 198 -1.66 -39.80 6.11
CA LYS A 198 -2.32 -40.44 7.26
C LYS A 198 -3.74 -40.88 6.93
N THR A 199 -4.51 -40.05 6.24
CA THR A 199 -5.87 -40.37 5.77
C THR A 199 -5.84 -41.57 4.83
N LEU A 200 -4.90 -41.62 3.88
CA LEU A 200 -4.72 -42.77 2.99
C LEU A 200 -4.36 -44.05 3.75
N THR A 201 -3.48 -43.95 4.75
CA THR A 201 -3.12 -45.10 5.59
C THR A 201 -4.31 -45.58 6.42
N ALA A 202 -5.11 -44.66 6.97
CA ALA A 202 -6.30 -44.97 7.74
C ALA A 202 -7.39 -45.64 6.87
N THR A 203 -7.59 -45.19 5.64
CA THR A 203 -8.53 -45.82 4.71
C THR A 203 -8.08 -47.22 4.31
N GLN A 204 -6.78 -47.41 4.04
CA GLN A 204 -6.20 -48.74 3.78
C GLN A 204 -6.38 -49.69 4.98
N ALA A 205 -6.05 -49.24 6.20
CA ALA A 205 -6.25 -50.04 7.41
C ALA A 205 -7.74 -50.40 7.62
N THR A 206 -8.66 -49.48 7.29
CA THR A 206 -10.11 -49.74 7.36
C THR A 206 -10.54 -50.81 6.34
N GLN A 207 -10.00 -50.75 5.11
CA GLN A 207 -10.25 -51.78 4.09
C GLN A 207 -9.69 -53.15 4.51
N GLU A 208 -8.49 -53.22 5.07
CA GLU A 208 -7.90 -54.45 5.59
C GLU A 208 -8.72 -55.03 6.75
N ARG A 209 -9.15 -54.19 7.70
CA ARG A 209 -10.04 -54.61 8.78
C ARG A 209 -11.33 -55.20 8.24
N ASN A 210 -11.94 -54.59 7.22
CA ASN A 210 -13.16 -55.10 6.61
C ASN A 210 -12.92 -56.45 5.91
N ARG A 211 -11.77 -56.63 5.24
CA ARG A 211 -11.37 -57.92 4.64
C ARG A 211 -11.22 -59.01 5.71
N LEU A 212 -10.45 -58.75 6.77
CA LEU A 212 -10.27 -59.67 7.89
C LEU A 212 -11.58 -59.98 8.60
N ASN A 213 -12.48 -59.00 8.73
CA ASN A 213 -13.80 -59.22 9.30
C ASN A 213 -14.67 -60.16 8.44
N ASN A 214 -14.57 -60.06 7.11
CA ASN A 214 -15.24 -60.98 6.21
C ASN A 214 -14.66 -62.40 6.34
N GLU A 215 -13.33 -62.55 6.37
CA GLU A 215 -12.67 -63.84 6.61
C GLU A 215 -13.08 -64.45 7.97
N LEU A 216 -13.16 -63.63 9.02
CA LEU A 216 -13.64 -64.07 10.33
C LEU A 216 -15.09 -64.55 10.31
N ASN A 217 -15.97 -63.86 9.57
CA ASN A 217 -17.36 -64.30 9.41
C ASN A 217 -17.44 -65.62 8.64
N GLU A 218 -16.67 -65.79 7.57
CA GLU A 218 -16.60 -67.06 6.83
C GLU A 218 -16.09 -68.21 7.71
N LEU A 219 -15.06 -67.96 8.52
CA LEU A 219 -14.56 -68.94 9.50
C LEU A 219 -15.59 -69.26 10.57
N ARG A 220 -16.34 -68.26 11.06
CA ARG A 220 -17.46 -68.47 11.99
C ARG A 220 -18.54 -69.34 11.36
N ASP A 221 -18.95 -69.06 10.12
CA ASP A 221 -19.93 -69.89 9.40
C ASP A 221 -19.42 -71.32 9.22
N HIS A 222 -18.13 -71.49 8.92
CA HIS A 222 -17.50 -72.80 8.86
C HIS A 222 -17.51 -73.52 10.22
N MET A 223 -17.28 -72.81 11.32
CA MET A 223 -17.40 -73.39 12.66
C MET A 223 -18.85 -73.77 12.95
N ASP A 224 -19.83 -72.91 12.68
CA ASP A 224 -21.24 -73.21 12.88
C ASP A 224 -21.69 -74.44 12.08
N ILE A 225 -21.20 -74.60 10.85
CA ILE A 225 -21.42 -75.81 10.04
C ILE A 225 -20.80 -77.03 10.70
N LYS A 226 -19.54 -76.92 11.18
CA LYS A 226 -18.86 -78.01 11.91
C LYS A 226 -19.60 -78.35 13.20
N ASP A 227 -20.07 -77.38 13.97
CA ASP A 227 -20.83 -77.58 15.20
C ASP A 227 -22.19 -78.21 14.92
N ARG A 228 -22.90 -77.79 13.87
CA ARG A 228 -24.13 -78.49 13.43
C ARG A 228 -23.82 -79.94 13.04
N LYS A 229 -22.69 -80.19 12.36
CA LYS A 229 -22.26 -81.54 11.99
C LYS A 229 -21.87 -82.36 13.22
N ILE A 230 -21.16 -81.78 14.18
CA ILE A 230 -20.82 -82.40 15.47
C ILE A 230 -22.11 -82.71 16.21
N ASN A 231 -23.07 -81.79 16.30
CA ASN A 231 -24.37 -82.02 16.93
C ASN A 231 -25.16 -83.16 16.24
N VAL A 232 -25.13 -83.24 14.91
CA VAL A 232 -25.73 -84.38 14.18
C VAL A 232 -24.99 -85.67 14.49
N LEU A 233 -23.66 -85.65 14.55
CA LEU A 233 -22.84 -86.81 14.90
C LEU A 233 -23.02 -87.21 16.36
N GLN A 234 -23.17 -86.26 17.29
CA GLN A 234 -23.51 -86.47 18.69
C GLN A 234 -24.90 -87.07 18.79
N ARG A 235 -25.93 -86.53 18.12
CA ARG A 235 -27.26 -87.17 18.07
C ARG A 235 -27.20 -88.58 17.50
N LYS A 236 -26.35 -88.83 16.49
CA LYS A 236 -26.12 -90.17 15.94
C LYS A 236 -25.36 -91.07 16.92
N LEU A 237 -24.38 -90.54 17.63
CA LEU A 237 -23.63 -91.24 18.67
C LEU A 237 -24.50 -91.49 19.89
N ASP A 238 -25.42 -90.60 20.26
CA ASP A 238 -26.41 -90.71 21.32
C ASP A 238 -27.52 -91.68 20.93
N LEU A 239 -27.90 -91.75 19.65
CA LEU A 239 -28.76 -92.81 19.10
C LEU A 239 -28.01 -94.16 19.10
N HIS A 240 -26.76 -94.17 18.69
CA HIS A 240 -25.89 -95.35 18.73
C HIS A 240 -25.57 -95.74 20.17
N GLU A 241 -25.47 -94.79 21.08
CA GLU A 241 -25.29 -94.95 22.51
C GLU A 241 -26.60 -95.28 23.18
N ALA A 242 -27.77 -94.87 22.72
CA ALA A 242 -29.05 -95.34 23.21
C ALA A 242 -29.27 -96.79 22.76
N ASN A 243 -28.88 -97.13 21.53
CA ASN A 243 -28.78 -98.50 21.03
C ASN A 243 -27.71 -99.32 21.78
N LYS A 244 -26.61 -98.68 22.21
CA LYS A 244 -25.53 -99.31 23.00
C LYS A 244 -25.77 -99.25 24.51
N LYS A 245 -26.62 -98.38 25.04
CA LYS A 245 -27.05 -98.26 26.47
C LYS A 245 -28.30 -99.10 26.72
N LEU A 246 -29.03 -99.49 25.67
CA LEU A 246 -29.78 -100.76 25.60
C LEU A 246 -28.84 -101.99 25.59
N ALA A 247 -27.53 -101.82 25.50
CA ALA A 247 -26.52 -102.90 25.43
C ALA A 247 -25.23 -102.62 26.23
N ASN A 248 -25.33 -101.94 27.40
CA ASN A 248 -24.27 -101.61 28.39
C ASN A 248 -23.97 -100.11 28.60
N GLY A 249 -23.91 -99.73 29.88
CA GLY A 249 -23.71 -98.34 30.35
C GLY A 249 -22.28 -97.94 30.75
N ALA A 250 -22.21 -96.67 31.18
CA ALA A 250 -21.20 -96.00 32.04
C ALA A 250 -20.06 -95.14 31.44
N ALA A 251 -19.95 -93.91 31.99
CA ALA A 251 -18.75 -93.14 32.41
C ALA A 251 -18.16 -91.97 31.56
N ARG A 252 -18.58 -90.73 31.93
CA ARG A 252 -17.86 -89.49 32.35
C ARG A 252 -16.57 -88.94 31.67
N ALA A 253 -16.69 -87.67 31.23
CA ALA A 253 -15.98 -86.41 31.60
C ALA A 253 -14.46 -86.20 31.42
N GLY A 254 -14.10 -85.11 30.71
CA GLY A 254 -12.78 -84.43 30.83
C GLY A 254 -12.46 -83.41 29.73
N GLU A 255 -13.01 -82.18 29.74
CA GLU A 255 -12.72 -81.16 28.70
C GLU A 255 -12.51 -79.71 29.20
N GLU A 256 -12.30 -79.43 30.48
CA GLU A 256 -11.96 -78.06 30.95
C GLU A 256 -10.46 -77.71 30.91
N THR A 257 -9.58 -78.63 30.50
CA THR A 257 -8.11 -78.42 30.47
C THR A 257 -7.53 -77.95 29.13
N THR A 258 -8.31 -77.92 28.05
CA THR A 258 -7.83 -77.58 26.68
C THR A 258 -8.02 -76.10 26.31
N ALA A 259 -9.09 -75.45 26.77
CA ALA A 259 -9.37 -74.04 26.45
C ALA A 259 -8.35 -73.06 27.05
N LEU A 260 -7.92 -73.29 28.30
CA LEU A 260 -6.88 -72.49 28.96
C LEU A 260 -5.49 -72.66 28.32
N LYS A 261 -5.24 -73.81 27.67
CA LYS A 261 -3.97 -74.08 26.99
C LYS A 261 -3.86 -73.34 25.66
N MET A 262 -4.97 -73.22 24.92
CA MET A 262 -5.01 -72.44 23.67
C MET A 262 -4.91 -70.93 23.91
N GLN A 263 -5.53 -70.39 24.96
CA GLN A 263 -5.35 -68.97 25.32
C GLN A 263 -3.90 -68.66 25.73
N LEU A 264 -3.21 -69.60 26.39
CA LEU A 264 -1.81 -69.43 26.77
C LEU A 264 -0.87 -69.49 25.55
N ASP A 265 -1.17 -70.33 24.56
CA ASP A 265 -0.36 -70.43 23.33
C ASP A 265 -0.57 -69.23 22.39
N GLU A 266 -1.77 -68.65 22.35
CA GLU A 266 -2.03 -67.41 21.59
C GLU A 266 -1.30 -66.20 22.19
N GLN A 267 -1.30 -66.06 23.52
CA GLN A 267 -0.54 -64.99 24.19
C GLN A 267 0.98 -65.13 24.00
N LYS A 268 1.50 -66.36 23.93
CA LYS A 268 2.93 -66.59 23.62
C LYS A 268 3.27 -66.16 22.19
N LYS A 269 2.39 -66.45 21.23
CA LYS A 269 2.60 -66.10 19.82
C LYS A 269 2.63 -64.57 19.61
N GLN A 270 1.75 -63.85 20.30
CA GLN A 270 1.75 -62.37 20.28
C GLN A 270 3.04 -61.77 20.87
N LEU A 271 3.59 -62.37 21.93
CA LEU A 271 4.87 -61.94 22.52
C LEU A 271 6.07 -62.26 21.62
N GLU A 272 6.04 -63.37 20.88
CA GLU A 272 7.08 -63.72 19.90
C GLU A 272 7.11 -62.74 18.72
N ASP A 273 5.95 -62.34 18.20
CA ASP A 273 5.86 -61.35 17.12
C ASP A 273 6.33 -59.94 17.56
N GLN A 274 6.03 -59.54 18.81
CA GLN A 274 6.57 -58.30 19.37
C GLN A 274 8.10 -58.35 19.51
N ARG A 275 8.65 -59.49 19.94
CA ARG A 275 10.11 -59.71 20.01
C ARG A 275 10.76 -59.62 18.63
N ARG A 276 10.13 -60.18 17.60
CA ARG A 276 10.66 -60.14 16.23
C ARG A 276 10.76 -58.72 15.68
N LYS A 277 9.73 -57.90 15.88
CA LYS A 277 9.74 -56.48 15.46
C LYS A 277 10.81 -55.68 16.19
N LEU A 278 11.00 -55.90 17.49
CA LEU A 278 12.09 -55.29 18.28
C LEU A 278 13.48 -55.69 17.77
N GLU A 279 13.66 -56.96 17.40
CA GLU A 279 14.93 -57.45 16.85
C GLU A 279 15.25 -56.86 15.46
N GLU A 280 14.23 -56.64 14.62
CA GLU A 280 14.37 -55.94 13.34
C GLU A 280 14.74 -54.45 13.54
N HIS A 281 14.12 -53.76 14.49
CA HIS A 281 14.49 -52.39 14.86
C HIS A 281 15.94 -52.29 15.38
N LYS A 282 16.35 -53.25 16.22
CA LYS A 282 17.72 -53.32 16.75
C LYS A 282 18.76 -53.49 15.64
N LYS A 283 18.51 -54.40 14.68
CA LYS A 283 19.37 -54.58 13.50
C LYS A 283 19.45 -53.31 12.63
N GLY A 284 18.35 -52.59 12.48
CA GLY A 284 18.33 -51.31 11.78
C GLY A 284 19.17 -50.23 12.48
N LEU A 285 19.16 -50.21 13.82
CA LEU A 285 19.96 -49.30 14.63
C LEU A 285 21.45 -49.64 14.55
N ASP A 286 21.81 -50.92 14.64
CA ASP A 286 23.20 -51.40 14.54
C ASP A 286 23.81 -51.09 13.15
N SER A 287 23.02 -51.19 12.09
CA SER A 287 23.45 -50.82 10.73
C SER A 287 23.77 -49.33 10.62
N LYS A 288 22.92 -48.46 11.19
CA LYS A 288 23.16 -47.00 11.21
C LYS A 288 24.37 -46.63 12.08
N SER A 289 24.55 -47.30 13.22
CA SER A 289 25.71 -47.09 14.09
C SER A 289 27.02 -47.41 13.37
N ARG A 290 27.06 -48.50 12.59
CA ARG A 290 28.25 -48.86 11.78
C ARG A 290 28.54 -47.85 10.67
N GLN A 291 27.51 -47.34 10.01
CA GLN A 291 27.68 -46.30 8.99
C GLN A 291 28.23 -45.00 9.57
N LEU A 292 27.82 -44.63 10.79
CA LEU A 292 28.38 -43.48 11.49
C LEU A 292 29.86 -43.69 11.85
N GLU A 293 30.22 -44.86 12.39
CA GLU A 293 31.62 -45.19 12.69
C GLU A 293 32.53 -45.20 11.45
N GLU A 294 32.04 -45.66 10.30
CA GLU A 294 32.78 -45.61 9.03
C GLU A 294 32.98 -44.17 8.53
N LYS A 295 31.97 -43.31 8.69
CA LYS A 295 32.07 -41.89 8.34
C LYS A 295 33.03 -41.15 9.26
N GLU A 296 33.02 -41.43 10.56
CA GLU A 296 33.98 -40.86 11.52
C GLU A 296 35.43 -41.27 11.20
N LYS A 297 35.66 -42.55 10.86
CA LYS A 297 36.98 -43.02 10.42
C LYS A 297 37.45 -42.33 9.13
N SER A 298 36.53 -42.15 8.16
CA SER A 298 36.85 -41.44 6.91
C SER A 298 37.24 -39.98 7.14
N ILE A 299 36.60 -39.30 8.10
CA ILE A 299 36.95 -37.92 8.47
C ILE A 299 38.33 -37.88 9.14
N ALA A 300 38.60 -38.78 10.09
CA ALA A 300 39.89 -38.87 10.76
C ALA A 300 41.06 -39.15 9.78
N ASP A 301 40.83 -39.99 8.76
CA ASP A 301 41.82 -40.26 7.71
C ASP A 301 42.11 -39.04 6.83
N VAL A 302 41.09 -38.22 6.53
CA VAL A 302 41.26 -36.97 5.78
C VAL A 302 42.05 -35.96 6.60
N ASP A 303 41.75 -35.81 7.89
CA ASP A 303 42.49 -34.93 8.79
C ASP A 303 43.96 -35.34 8.94
N GLN A 304 44.23 -36.64 9.06
CA GLN A 304 45.61 -37.12 9.14
C GLN A 304 46.39 -36.90 7.83
N LYS A 305 45.72 -37.01 6.68
CA LYS A 305 46.31 -36.70 5.36
C LYS A 305 46.59 -35.21 5.22
N LEU A 306 45.68 -34.34 5.67
CA LEU A 306 45.88 -32.89 5.67
C LEU A 306 47.05 -32.49 6.57
N LYS A 307 47.16 -33.08 7.77
CA LYS A 307 48.28 -32.82 8.68
C LYS A 307 49.64 -33.22 8.07
N LYS A 308 49.71 -34.40 7.44
CA LYS A 308 50.93 -34.85 6.73
C LYS A 308 51.28 -33.96 5.52
N ARG A 309 50.28 -33.44 4.80
CA ARG A 309 50.50 -32.49 3.70
C ARG A 309 51.02 -31.14 4.20
N LYS A 310 50.49 -30.66 5.34
CA LYS A 310 50.95 -29.43 6.00
C LYS A 310 52.40 -29.55 6.46
N GLU A 311 52.76 -30.64 7.13
CA GLU A 311 54.15 -30.89 7.56
C GLU A 311 55.12 -31.00 6.37
N LYS A 312 54.68 -31.54 5.23
CA LYS A 312 55.48 -31.58 4.00
C LYS A 312 55.65 -30.20 3.35
N LEU A 313 54.62 -29.37 3.37
CA LEU A 313 54.70 -27.98 2.90
C LEU A 313 55.69 -27.18 3.75
N ASP A 314 55.60 -27.28 5.08
CA ASP A 314 56.53 -26.60 5.99
C ASP A 314 57.99 -27.06 5.79
N GLN A 315 58.20 -28.35 5.48
CA GLN A 315 59.53 -28.88 5.16
C GLN A 315 60.08 -28.38 3.82
N LEU A 316 59.22 -28.27 2.79
CA LEU A 316 59.60 -27.75 1.47
C LEU A 316 59.85 -26.25 1.51
N GLU A 317 59.04 -25.48 2.25
CA GLU A 317 59.29 -24.06 2.51
C GLU A 317 60.61 -23.84 3.23
N ALA A 318 60.92 -24.65 4.26
CA ALA A 318 62.21 -24.60 4.94
C ALA A 318 63.40 -24.97 4.03
N GLN A 319 63.20 -25.88 3.06
CA GLN A 319 64.23 -26.23 2.07
C GLN A 319 64.43 -25.13 1.03
N ILE A 320 63.36 -24.47 0.57
CA ILE A 320 63.43 -23.33 -0.35
C ILE A 320 64.10 -22.12 0.33
N GLN A 321 63.84 -21.90 1.62
CA GLN A 321 64.49 -20.86 2.42
C GLN A 321 65.99 -21.15 2.69
N LYS A 322 66.36 -22.44 2.76
CA LYS A 322 67.77 -22.89 2.79
C LYS A 322 68.48 -22.84 1.43
N GLN A 323 67.78 -23.08 0.33
CA GLN A 323 68.37 -23.01 -1.02
C GLN A 323 68.51 -21.56 -1.51
N SER A 324 67.57 -20.68 -1.16
CA SER A 324 67.67 -19.24 -1.44
C SER A 324 68.83 -18.56 -0.69
N THR A 325 69.32 -19.14 0.41
CA THR A 325 70.54 -18.68 1.09
C THR A 325 71.84 -19.29 0.52
N MET A 326 71.77 -20.27 -0.39
CA MET A 326 72.95 -20.90 -1.01
C MET A 326 73.09 -20.71 -2.53
N ALA A 327 72.11 -20.07 -3.20
CA ALA A 327 72.16 -19.81 -4.64
C ALA A 327 72.83 -18.47 -5.03
N ALA A 328 73.75 -17.95 -4.21
CA ALA A 328 74.60 -16.80 -4.54
C ALA A 328 76.01 -17.20 -5.06
N ALA A 329 76.26 -18.48 -5.35
CA ALA A 329 77.53 -18.92 -5.92
C ALA A 329 77.36 -20.13 -6.85
N GLY A 330 77.78 -19.97 -8.11
CA GLY A 330 78.17 -21.08 -8.99
C GLY A 330 77.14 -21.46 -10.06
N GLY A 331 77.49 -21.17 -11.32
CA GLY A 331 76.64 -21.37 -12.48
C GLY A 331 76.88 -22.67 -13.26
N GLY A 332 76.04 -22.83 -14.28
CA GLY A 332 76.32 -23.47 -15.58
C GLY A 332 76.38 -24.99 -15.62
N GLY A 333 75.49 -25.60 -16.42
CA GLY A 333 75.69 -26.99 -16.88
C GLY A 333 74.46 -27.61 -17.54
N ARG A 334 74.49 -27.63 -18.87
CA ARG A 334 73.66 -28.37 -19.86
C ARG A 334 72.75 -29.49 -19.30
N GLY A 335 71.44 -29.31 -19.54
CA GLY A 335 70.40 -30.29 -19.23
C GLY A 335 70.27 -31.39 -20.28
N ASP A 336 70.19 -32.62 -19.77
CA ASP A 336 69.73 -33.85 -20.41
C ASP A 336 68.23 -33.71 -20.80
N PRO A 337 67.79 -34.04 -22.03
CA PRO A 337 66.39 -33.85 -22.47
C PRO A 337 65.34 -34.56 -21.60
N GLU A 338 65.70 -35.62 -20.88
CA GLU A 338 64.81 -36.32 -19.94
C GLU A 338 64.63 -35.55 -18.62
N LEU A 339 65.68 -34.88 -18.15
CA LEU A 339 65.61 -33.95 -17.01
C LEU A 339 64.85 -32.68 -17.38
N GLN A 340 64.96 -32.18 -18.62
CA GLN A 340 64.19 -31.04 -19.11
C GLN A 340 62.69 -31.36 -19.16
N LYS A 341 62.32 -32.58 -19.61
CA LYS A 341 60.93 -33.04 -19.62
C LYS A 341 60.38 -33.23 -18.20
N ARG A 342 61.13 -33.85 -17.29
CA ARG A 342 60.74 -33.96 -15.88
C ARG A 342 60.64 -32.62 -15.17
N LEU A 343 61.53 -31.67 -15.48
CA LEU A 343 61.43 -30.31 -14.97
C LEU A 343 60.17 -29.61 -15.50
N SER A 344 59.85 -29.75 -16.79
CA SER A 344 58.63 -29.20 -17.36
C SER A 344 57.36 -29.83 -16.79
N GLU A 345 57.34 -31.16 -16.59
CA GLU A 345 56.21 -31.87 -15.98
C GLU A 345 56.05 -31.48 -14.50
N MET A 346 57.14 -31.38 -13.75
CA MET A 346 57.12 -30.94 -12.35
C MET A 346 56.72 -29.46 -12.23
N GLN A 347 57.10 -28.63 -13.20
CA GLN A 347 56.74 -27.21 -13.26
C GLN A 347 55.26 -27.03 -13.62
N GLN A 348 54.73 -27.86 -14.53
CA GLN A 348 53.31 -27.91 -14.86
C GLN A 348 52.46 -28.46 -13.70
N GLU A 349 52.93 -29.48 -12.98
CA GLU A 349 52.26 -29.98 -11.76
C GLU A 349 52.29 -28.95 -10.63
N LEU A 350 53.37 -28.19 -10.47
CA LEU A 350 53.45 -27.08 -9.51
C LEU A 350 52.47 -25.96 -9.86
N GLU A 351 52.38 -25.58 -11.14
CA GLU A 351 51.39 -24.60 -11.62
C GLU A 351 49.96 -25.09 -11.40
N SER A 352 49.66 -26.35 -11.73
CA SER A 352 48.34 -26.95 -11.49
C SER A 352 47.98 -26.94 -10.00
N ASN A 353 48.89 -27.39 -9.13
CA ASN A 353 48.66 -27.38 -7.68
C ASN A 353 48.54 -25.95 -7.12
N HIS A 354 49.26 -24.98 -7.67
CA HIS A 354 49.14 -23.58 -7.27
C HIS A 354 47.76 -23.02 -7.65
N THR A 355 47.25 -23.32 -8.85
CA THR A 355 45.90 -22.91 -9.25
C THR A 355 44.81 -23.60 -8.43
N GLU A 356 44.98 -24.86 -8.03
CA GLU A 356 44.06 -25.54 -7.13
C GLU A 356 44.09 -24.94 -5.72
N LEU A 357 45.27 -24.60 -5.20
CA LEU A 357 45.42 -23.92 -3.91
C LEU A 357 44.73 -22.55 -3.91
N GLU A 358 44.95 -21.73 -4.93
CA GLU A 358 44.28 -20.43 -5.06
C GLU A 358 42.76 -20.60 -5.16
N LYS A 359 42.24 -21.60 -5.89
CA LYS A 359 40.80 -21.90 -5.89
C LYS A 359 40.27 -22.28 -4.51
N THR A 360 40.96 -23.17 -3.78
CA THR A 360 40.52 -23.54 -2.42
C THR A 360 40.60 -22.36 -1.44
N ARG A 361 41.52 -21.44 -1.66
CA ARG A 361 41.66 -20.21 -0.87
C ARG A 361 40.54 -19.22 -1.17
N GLU A 362 40.19 -19.04 -2.45
CA GLU A 362 39.04 -18.25 -2.87
C GLU A 362 37.73 -18.84 -2.33
N ASP A 363 37.56 -20.16 -2.37
CA ASP A 363 36.36 -20.82 -1.83
C ASP A 363 36.27 -20.68 -0.30
N ALA A 364 37.39 -20.77 0.42
CA ALA A 364 37.43 -20.50 1.86
C ALA A 364 37.10 -19.03 2.18
N GLN A 365 37.59 -18.08 1.37
CA GLN A 365 37.25 -16.66 1.52
C GLN A 365 35.76 -16.40 1.23
N ARG A 366 35.19 -17.03 0.21
CA ARG A 366 33.75 -16.94 -0.09
C ARG A 366 32.92 -17.48 1.07
N SER A 367 33.29 -18.62 1.63
CA SER A 367 32.63 -19.21 2.80
C SER A 367 32.77 -18.33 4.05
N GLN A 368 33.91 -17.66 4.23
CA GLN A 368 34.11 -16.71 5.34
C GLN A 368 33.21 -15.48 5.20
N VAL A 369 33.13 -14.89 4.01
CA VAL A 369 32.24 -13.75 3.73
C VAL A 369 30.77 -14.13 3.92
N GLU A 370 30.39 -15.34 3.53
CA GLU A 370 29.04 -15.86 3.74
C GLU A 370 28.72 -16.08 5.23
N MET A 371 29.69 -16.56 6.01
CA MET A 371 29.55 -16.67 7.47
C MET A 371 29.40 -15.30 8.14
N GLU A 372 30.18 -14.29 7.73
CA GLU A 372 30.08 -12.92 8.24
C GLU A 372 28.72 -12.30 7.90
N ARG A 373 28.21 -12.53 6.67
CA ARG A 373 26.87 -12.12 6.25
C ARG A 373 25.76 -12.77 7.09
N LEU A 374 25.87 -14.08 7.37
CA LEU A 374 24.91 -14.79 8.21
C LEU A 374 24.94 -14.28 9.66
N LEU A 375 26.12 -13.99 10.22
CA LEU A 375 26.24 -13.38 11.55
C LEU A 375 25.58 -12.01 11.62
N GLN A 376 25.72 -11.19 10.56
CA GLN A 376 25.09 -9.87 10.50
C GLN A 376 23.57 -9.97 10.38
N LEU A 377 23.05 -10.92 9.61
CA LEU A 377 21.60 -11.22 9.55
C LEU A 377 21.04 -11.64 10.91
N VAL A 378 21.76 -12.50 11.64
CA VAL A 378 21.36 -12.92 13.00
C VAL A 378 21.37 -11.73 13.98
N GLN A 379 22.37 -10.85 13.89
CA GLN A 379 22.42 -9.63 14.72
C GLN A 379 21.26 -8.68 14.43
N MET A 380 21.00 -8.39 13.15
CA MET A 380 19.87 -7.53 12.75
C MET A 380 18.52 -8.14 13.16
N SER A 381 18.35 -9.45 12.98
CA SER A 381 17.14 -10.16 13.42
C SER A 381 16.95 -10.09 14.94
N GLN A 382 18.03 -10.23 15.72
CA GLN A 382 17.97 -10.08 17.18
C GLN A 382 17.64 -8.64 17.62
N GLU A 383 18.18 -7.63 16.93
CA GLU A 383 17.85 -6.22 17.18
C GLU A 383 16.39 -5.91 16.84
N GLU A 384 15.90 -6.39 15.70
CA GLU A 384 14.51 -6.25 15.30
C GLU A 384 13.57 -6.92 16.31
N GLN A 385 13.90 -8.13 16.77
CA GLN A 385 13.16 -8.82 17.82
C GLN A 385 13.13 -8.02 19.13
N ASN A 386 14.27 -7.43 19.54
CA ASN A 386 14.33 -6.59 20.74
C ASN A 386 13.46 -5.32 20.61
N THR A 387 13.36 -4.73 19.41
CA THR A 387 12.47 -3.58 19.16
C THR A 387 11.00 -3.97 19.18
N LYS A 388 10.65 -5.12 18.59
CA LYS A 388 9.29 -5.68 18.64
C LYS A 388 8.88 -5.98 20.08
N GLU A 389 9.76 -6.57 20.88
CA GLU A 389 9.51 -6.82 22.31
C GLU A 389 9.37 -5.54 23.13
N LYS A 390 10.08 -4.46 22.78
CA LYS A 390 9.87 -3.14 23.39
C LYS A 390 8.49 -2.57 23.02
N MET A 391 8.12 -2.63 21.74
CA MET A 391 6.82 -2.13 21.28
C MET A 391 5.65 -2.91 21.88
N ILE A 392 5.79 -4.23 22.05
CA ILE A 392 4.80 -5.06 22.75
C ILE A 392 4.64 -4.59 24.20
N ARG A 393 5.75 -4.31 24.91
CA ARG A 393 5.69 -3.79 26.29
C ARG A 393 4.99 -2.44 26.37
N ASP A 394 5.31 -1.52 25.47
CA ASP A 394 4.69 -0.18 25.43
C ASP A 394 3.19 -0.28 25.12
N LEU A 395 2.79 -1.15 24.20
CA LEU A 395 1.39 -1.43 23.88
C LEU A 395 0.64 -2.10 25.04
N GLN A 396 1.28 -3.04 25.75
CA GLN A 396 0.71 -3.65 26.95
C GLN A 396 0.48 -2.62 28.07
N GLU A 397 1.40 -1.67 28.24
CA GLU A 397 1.27 -0.58 29.21
C GLU A 397 0.17 0.41 28.81
N ALA A 398 0.09 0.77 27.53
CA ALA A 398 -0.99 1.60 26.99
C ALA A 398 -2.37 0.94 27.17
N LEU A 399 -2.47 -0.37 26.91
CA LEU A 399 -3.70 -1.15 27.11
C LEU A 399 -4.11 -1.17 28.59
N LYS A 400 -3.16 -1.38 29.50
CA LYS A 400 -3.40 -1.35 30.95
C LYS A 400 -3.90 0.03 31.41
N ASN A 401 -3.34 1.10 30.88
CA ASN A 401 -3.78 2.47 31.18
C ASN A 401 -5.17 2.78 30.60
N ALA A 402 -5.47 2.29 29.39
CA ALA A 402 -6.79 2.41 28.79
C ALA A 402 -7.85 1.65 29.59
N GLN A 403 -7.54 0.41 30.03
CA GLN A 403 -8.42 -0.38 30.89
C GLN A 403 -8.65 0.27 32.25
N ALA A 404 -7.64 0.89 32.85
CA ALA A 404 -7.78 1.64 34.10
C ALA A 404 -8.70 2.87 33.92
N LYS A 405 -8.56 3.61 32.81
CA LYS A 405 -9.44 4.73 32.48
C LYS A 405 -10.88 4.28 32.26
N LEU A 406 -11.10 3.20 31.51
CA LEU A 406 -12.44 2.65 31.28
C LEU A 406 -13.12 2.24 32.59
N ARG A 407 -12.40 1.58 33.50
CA ARG A 407 -12.93 1.26 34.83
C ARG A 407 -13.29 2.51 35.63
N SER A 408 -12.45 3.55 35.61
CA SER A 408 -12.74 4.81 36.29
C SER A 408 -13.99 5.51 35.71
N GLN A 409 -14.17 5.44 34.40
CA GLN A 409 -15.32 6.01 33.70
C GLN A 409 -16.60 5.21 33.96
N GLN A 410 -16.52 3.88 34.01
CA GLN A 410 -17.62 3.01 34.42
C GLN A 410 -18.06 3.28 35.86
N THR A 411 -17.12 3.46 36.80
CA THR A 411 -17.47 3.84 38.18
C THR A 411 -18.10 5.22 38.29
N ALA A 412 -17.65 6.19 37.48
CA ALA A 412 -18.25 7.52 37.44
C ALA A 412 -19.67 7.50 36.84
N ASN A 413 -19.89 6.72 35.78
CA ASN A 413 -21.22 6.54 35.19
C ASN A 413 -22.18 5.82 36.14
N ALA A 414 -21.72 4.80 36.87
CA ALA A 414 -22.53 4.12 37.88
C ALA A 414 -22.96 5.08 39.00
N GLN A 415 -22.09 5.99 39.44
CA GLN A 415 -22.44 7.02 40.41
C GLN A 415 -23.46 8.03 39.88
N LEU A 416 -23.36 8.43 38.60
CA LEU A 416 -24.33 9.32 37.96
C LEU A 416 -25.70 8.63 37.73
N GLU A 417 -25.72 7.33 37.42
CA GLU A 417 -26.96 6.54 37.36
C GLU A 417 -27.59 6.36 38.74
N GLU A 418 -26.80 6.15 39.80
CA GLU A 418 -27.33 6.08 41.16
C GLU A 418 -27.91 7.43 41.60
N GLN A 419 -27.28 8.55 41.22
CA GLN A 419 -27.85 9.90 41.43
C GLN A 419 -29.16 10.09 40.66
N ARG A 420 -29.22 9.72 39.38
CA ARG A 420 -30.46 9.79 38.59
C ARG A 420 -31.56 8.90 39.18
N ARG A 421 -31.25 7.69 39.63
CA ARG A 421 -32.22 6.83 40.32
C ARG A 421 -32.72 7.42 41.62
N ARG A 422 -31.86 8.12 42.38
CA ARG A 422 -32.29 8.83 43.60
C ARG A 422 -33.21 10.01 43.27
N GLU A 423 -32.91 10.77 42.22
CA GLU A 423 -33.77 11.87 41.74
C GLU A 423 -35.11 11.33 41.20
N GLU A 424 -35.12 10.20 40.49
CA GLU A 424 -36.33 9.52 40.00
C GLU A 424 -37.21 9.02 41.17
N VAL A 425 -36.62 8.42 42.21
CA VAL A 425 -37.36 7.99 43.40
C VAL A 425 -37.94 9.19 44.15
N GLU A 426 -37.23 10.33 44.23
CA GLU A 426 -37.75 11.54 44.87
C GLU A 426 -38.93 12.17 44.09
N VAL A 427 -38.92 12.06 42.76
CA VAL A 427 -40.05 12.47 41.90
C VAL A 427 -41.23 11.48 42.02
N GLN A 428 -40.95 10.19 42.17
CA GLN A 428 -41.97 9.14 42.37
C GLN A 428 -42.65 9.27 43.74
N ASP A 429 -41.90 9.51 44.83
CA ASP A 429 -42.46 9.69 46.18
C ASP A 429 -43.33 10.96 46.28
N LYS A 430 -42.92 12.05 45.63
CA LYS A 430 -43.74 13.28 45.53
C LYS A 430 -45.00 13.11 44.66
N SER A 431 -45.01 12.15 43.73
CA SER A 431 -46.18 11.81 42.91
C SER A 431 -47.14 10.82 43.61
N VAL A 432 -46.64 9.95 44.48
CA VAL A 432 -47.46 8.99 45.25
C VAL A 432 -48.16 9.68 46.43
N GLU A 433 -47.56 10.73 47.02
CA GLU A 433 -48.18 11.50 48.11
C GLU A 433 -49.39 12.37 47.67
N VAL A 434 -49.51 12.67 46.38
CA VAL A 434 -50.63 13.42 45.78
C VAL A 434 -51.80 12.48 45.39
N ASN A 435 -51.51 11.25 44.96
CA ASN A 435 -52.55 10.29 44.53
C ASN A 435 -53.24 9.54 45.68
N ILE A 436 -52.67 9.47 46.89
CA ILE A 436 -53.29 8.81 48.06
C ILE A 436 -54.42 9.65 48.70
N LYS A 437 -54.62 10.91 48.27
CA LYS A 437 -55.66 11.80 48.82
C LYS A 437 -56.97 11.87 48.01
N GLU A 438 -57.05 11.27 46.83
CA GLU A 438 -58.26 11.30 45.99
C GLU A 438 -59.04 9.97 45.91
N ASP A 439 -58.46 8.82 46.30
CA ASP A 439 -59.16 7.51 46.31
C ASP A 439 -59.90 7.16 47.62
N ASN A 440 -59.86 8.03 48.64
CA ASN A 440 -60.49 7.78 49.94
C ASN A 440 -62.01 8.13 50.02
N VAL A 441 -62.65 8.48 48.90
CA VAL A 441 -64.09 8.79 48.86
C VAL A 441 -64.94 7.69 48.21
N GLN A 442 -64.35 6.77 47.45
CA GLN A 442 -65.08 5.68 46.77
C GLN A 442 -65.17 4.38 47.61
N MET A 443 -64.19 4.10 48.48
CA MET A 443 -64.17 2.88 49.32
C MET A 443 -65.21 2.87 50.46
N VAL A 444 -65.84 4.01 50.75
CA VAL A 444 -66.89 4.14 51.80
C VAL A 444 -68.28 3.72 51.29
N TYR A 445 -68.50 3.65 49.97
CA TYR A 445 -69.76 3.19 49.39
C TYR A 445 -69.85 1.65 49.29
N ASP A 446 -68.75 0.97 48.95
CA ASP A 446 -68.74 -0.49 48.73
C ASP A 446 -68.75 -1.30 50.04
N LEU A 447 -68.26 -0.72 51.15
CA LEU A 447 -68.29 -1.32 52.50
C LEU A 447 -69.68 -1.41 53.13
N LYS A 448 -70.69 -0.68 52.60
CA LYS A 448 -72.10 -0.79 53.04
C LYS A 448 -72.87 -1.91 52.34
N GLU A 449 -72.40 -2.35 51.18
CA GLU A 449 -73.06 -3.40 50.39
C GLU A 449 -72.64 -4.80 50.84
N VAL A 450 -71.37 -4.98 51.21
CA VAL A 450 -70.84 -6.24 51.77
C VAL A 450 -71.53 -6.60 53.09
N LYS A 451 -71.73 -5.64 54.00
CA LYS A 451 -72.47 -5.88 55.27
C LYS A 451 -73.94 -6.27 55.08
N ARG A 452 -74.56 -5.88 53.97
CA ARG A 452 -75.96 -6.23 53.66
C ARG A 452 -76.09 -7.67 53.15
N ASN A 453 -75.04 -8.19 52.52
CA ASN A 453 -74.99 -9.54 51.99
C ASN A 453 -74.58 -10.58 53.06
N GLU A 454 -73.73 -10.21 54.02
CA GLU A 454 -73.40 -11.08 55.16
C GLU A 454 -74.64 -11.44 56.02
N LEU A 455 -75.54 -10.49 56.29
CA LEU A 455 -76.77 -10.73 57.05
C LEU A 455 -77.76 -11.67 56.34
N ARG A 456 -77.76 -11.69 54.99
CA ARG A 456 -78.60 -12.60 54.18
C ARG A 456 -78.06 -14.02 54.12
N ILE A 457 -76.75 -14.20 54.21
CA ILE A 457 -76.12 -15.53 54.22
C ILE A 457 -76.43 -16.24 55.54
N THR A 458 -76.37 -15.52 56.67
CA THR A 458 -76.69 -16.09 57.98
C THR A 458 -78.17 -16.50 58.13
N GLU A 459 -79.10 -15.81 57.48
CA GLU A 459 -80.53 -16.20 57.47
C GLU A 459 -80.76 -17.47 56.62
N LEU A 460 -80.10 -17.58 55.47
CA LEU A 460 -80.19 -18.76 54.60
C LEU A 460 -79.54 -20.01 55.20
N GLU A 461 -78.46 -19.85 55.99
CA GLU A 461 -77.83 -20.96 56.72
C GLU A 461 -78.71 -21.51 57.86
N GLN A 462 -79.53 -20.65 58.49
CA GLN A 462 -80.52 -21.07 59.48
C GLN A 462 -81.71 -21.82 58.84
N ASP A 463 -82.13 -21.42 57.63
CA ASP A 463 -83.18 -22.11 56.88
C ASP A 463 -82.72 -23.48 56.37
N VAL A 464 -81.45 -23.64 55.94
CA VAL A 464 -80.88 -24.93 55.52
C VAL A 464 -80.78 -25.91 56.70
N CYS A 465 -80.36 -25.45 57.88
CA CYS A 465 -80.34 -26.30 59.08
C CYS A 465 -81.74 -26.80 59.47
N SER A 466 -82.80 -26.03 59.21
CA SER A 466 -84.19 -26.45 59.49
C SER A 466 -84.78 -27.42 58.45
N LEU A 467 -84.21 -27.46 57.23
CA LEU A 467 -84.64 -28.33 56.14
C LEU A 467 -83.89 -29.68 56.12
N GLU A 468 -82.67 -29.73 56.65
CA GLU A 468 -81.89 -30.97 56.79
C GLU A 468 -82.43 -31.89 57.91
N GLU A 469 -83.06 -31.34 58.97
CA GLU A 469 -83.75 -32.12 60.01
C GLU A 469 -85.06 -32.77 59.54
N ALA A 470 -85.61 -32.37 58.39
CA ALA A 470 -86.89 -32.86 57.87
C ALA A 470 -86.77 -33.97 56.79
N LEU A 471 -85.54 -34.37 56.43
CA LEU A 471 -85.28 -35.31 55.32
C LEU A 471 -84.62 -36.64 55.74
N THR A 472 -84.62 -36.97 57.03
CA THR A 472 -84.30 -38.33 57.49
C THR A 472 -85.58 -39.15 57.62
N ASP A 473 -86.17 -39.58 56.51
CA ASP A 473 -86.94 -40.82 56.52
C ASP A 473 -87.04 -41.46 55.12
N GLN A 474 -86.42 -42.64 55.06
CA GLN A 474 -86.94 -43.85 54.42
C GLN A 474 -86.77 -44.12 52.90
N HIS A 475 -85.94 -45.16 52.68
CA HIS A 475 -85.98 -46.18 51.61
C HIS A 475 -85.32 -45.91 50.26
N LYS A 476 -83.99 -46.12 50.16
CA LYS A 476 -83.30 -46.65 48.96
C LYS A 476 -82.00 -47.42 49.29
N GLY A 477 -82.07 -48.41 50.20
CA GLY A 477 -80.89 -49.12 50.72
C GLY A 477 -80.14 -50.04 49.76
N GLU A 478 -80.71 -50.42 48.61
CA GLU A 478 -80.07 -51.38 47.68
C GLU A 478 -79.56 -50.74 46.38
N GLU A 479 -80.20 -49.67 45.88
CA GLU A 479 -79.64 -48.84 44.79
C GLU A 479 -78.41 -48.03 45.25
N LEU A 480 -78.39 -47.60 46.52
CA LEU A 480 -77.27 -46.88 47.10
C LEU A 480 -76.03 -47.77 47.29
N GLN A 481 -76.18 -49.07 47.53
CA GLN A 481 -75.05 -49.97 47.71
C GLN A 481 -74.33 -50.25 46.38
N GLY A 482 -75.09 -50.46 45.28
CA GLY A 482 -74.51 -50.57 43.93
C GLY A 482 -73.84 -49.29 43.46
N LEU A 483 -74.47 -48.13 43.71
CA LEU A 483 -73.86 -46.83 43.44
C LEU A 483 -72.62 -46.57 44.31
N HIS A 484 -72.60 -47.03 45.56
CA HIS A 484 -71.43 -46.92 46.44
C HIS A 484 -70.27 -47.81 45.98
N GLU A 485 -70.54 -49.02 45.50
CA GLU A 485 -69.53 -49.88 44.89
C GLU A 485 -69.01 -49.33 43.55
N GLU A 486 -69.84 -48.67 42.75
CA GLU A 486 -69.40 -47.96 41.55
C GLU A 486 -68.62 -46.68 41.87
N LEU A 487 -69.01 -45.95 42.93
CA LEU A 487 -68.32 -44.76 43.39
C LEU A 487 -66.91 -45.12 43.88
N THR A 488 -66.80 -46.15 44.73
CA THR A 488 -65.50 -46.63 45.23
C THR A 488 -64.57 -47.12 44.11
N LYS A 489 -65.10 -47.74 43.05
CA LYS A 489 -64.31 -48.10 41.85
C LYS A 489 -63.88 -46.87 41.05
N LYS A 490 -64.74 -45.86 40.93
CA LYS A 490 -64.40 -44.59 40.28
C LYS A 490 -63.37 -43.82 41.10
N ASP A 491 -63.50 -43.80 42.42
CA ASP A 491 -62.57 -43.15 43.35
C ASP A 491 -61.20 -43.81 43.31
N ALA A 492 -61.13 -45.15 43.27
CA ALA A 492 -59.87 -45.87 43.07
C ALA A 492 -59.22 -45.51 41.72
N LYS A 493 -60.02 -45.40 40.66
CA LYS A 493 -59.53 -45.04 39.33
C LYS A 493 -59.11 -43.57 39.21
N ILE A 494 -59.79 -42.67 39.93
CA ILE A 494 -59.40 -41.28 40.09
C ILE A 494 -58.06 -41.22 40.82
N MET A 495 -57.90 -41.99 41.91
CA MET A 495 -56.66 -42.05 42.66
C MET A 495 -55.49 -42.59 41.81
N ASP A 496 -55.72 -43.58 40.96
CA ASP A 496 -54.70 -44.07 40.00
C ASP A 496 -54.34 -42.99 38.97
N MET A 497 -55.33 -42.29 38.41
CA MET A 497 -55.08 -41.18 37.48
C MET A 497 -54.38 -40.01 38.16
N GLU A 498 -54.70 -39.69 39.41
CA GLU A 498 -54.04 -38.65 40.21
C GLU A 498 -52.59 -39.02 40.53
N GLN A 499 -52.31 -40.30 40.80
CA GLN A 499 -50.94 -40.79 40.95
C GLN A 499 -50.16 -40.73 39.62
N GLU A 500 -50.80 -41.06 38.51
CA GLU A 500 -50.20 -40.99 37.18
C GLU A 500 -49.94 -39.53 36.76
N ILE A 501 -50.86 -38.61 37.06
CA ILE A 501 -50.67 -37.16 36.90
C ILE A 501 -49.53 -36.67 37.80
N CYS A 502 -49.49 -37.06 39.07
CA CYS A 502 -48.39 -36.68 39.97
C CYS A 502 -47.03 -37.20 39.48
N ALA A 503 -46.98 -38.42 38.92
CA ALA A 503 -45.76 -38.98 38.35
C ALA A 503 -45.32 -38.24 37.07
N LEU A 504 -46.26 -37.89 36.20
CA LEU A 504 -46.00 -37.09 35.00
C LEU A 504 -45.58 -35.66 35.36
N GLU A 505 -46.22 -35.03 36.35
CA GLU A 505 -45.83 -33.73 36.88
C GLU A 505 -44.45 -33.76 37.53
N ALA A 506 -44.11 -34.83 38.25
CA ALA A 506 -42.77 -35.01 38.82
C ALA A 506 -41.72 -35.18 37.72
N ALA A 507 -42.01 -35.97 36.67
CA ALA A 507 -41.13 -36.13 35.51
C ALA A 507 -40.99 -34.84 34.69
N LEU A 508 -42.04 -34.04 34.56
CA LEU A 508 -41.99 -32.70 33.95
C LEU A 508 -41.22 -31.70 34.83
N ARG A 509 -41.21 -31.91 36.15
CA ARG A 509 -40.40 -31.18 37.12
C ARG A 509 -38.99 -31.76 37.30
N ASP A 510 -38.55 -32.77 36.54
CA ASP A 510 -37.12 -33.10 36.50
C ASP A 510 -36.43 -32.03 35.62
N HIS A 511 -35.85 -31.02 36.28
CA HIS A 511 -35.28 -29.79 35.71
C HIS A 511 -34.00 -30.02 34.87
N SER A 512 -33.63 -31.26 34.56
CA SER A 512 -32.38 -31.58 33.84
C SER A 512 -32.41 -31.03 32.41
N HIS A 513 -33.46 -31.32 31.65
CA HIS A 513 -33.58 -30.86 30.27
C HIS A 513 -33.92 -29.37 30.16
N MET A 514 -34.63 -28.81 31.14
CA MET A 514 -34.90 -27.36 31.18
C MET A 514 -33.63 -26.55 31.47
N ALA A 515 -32.79 -27.00 32.41
CA ALA A 515 -31.50 -26.37 32.67
C ALA A 515 -30.53 -26.47 31.48
N GLU A 516 -30.49 -27.63 30.80
CA GLU A 516 -29.71 -27.81 29.56
C GLU A 516 -30.18 -26.88 28.43
N LEU A 517 -31.50 -26.71 28.27
CA LEU A 517 -32.07 -25.78 27.29
C LEU A 517 -31.76 -24.31 27.63
N GLU A 518 -31.85 -23.92 28.90
CA GLU A 518 -31.49 -22.56 29.35
C GLU A 518 -30.00 -22.26 29.14
N GLU A 519 -29.12 -23.23 29.40
CA GLU A 519 -27.69 -23.10 29.14
C GLU A 519 -27.41 -22.96 27.63
N LEU A 520 -28.06 -23.77 26.79
CA LEU A 520 -27.96 -23.66 25.33
C LEU A 520 -28.47 -22.30 24.82
N VAL A 521 -29.59 -21.80 25.34
CA VAL A 521 -30.10 -20.46 25.00
C VAL A 521 -29.11 -19.38 25.43
N GLY A 522 -28.49 -19.51 26.60
CA GLY A 522 -27.42 -18.61 27.05
C GLY A 522 -26.22 -18.60 26.10
N VAL A 523 -25.78 -19.78 25.64
CA VAL A 523 -24.69 -19.92 24.65
C VAL A 523 -25.07 -19.32 23.30
N VAL A 524 -26.31 -19.51 22.84
CA VAL A 524 -26.80 -18.89 21.59
C VAL A 524 -26.81 -17.38 21.73
N ARG A 525 -27.32 -16.83 22.84
CA ARG A 525 -27.33 -15.38 23.09
C ARG A 525 -25.92 -14.76 23.11
N GLN A 526 -24.95 -15.45 23.74
CA GLN A 526 -23.55 -15.01 23.72
C GLN A 526 -22.93 -15.07 22.32
N LYS A 527 -23.30 -16.06 21.51
CA LYS A 527 -22.86 -16.14 20.11
C LYS A 527 -23.49 -15.05 19.27
N ASP A 528 -24.75 -14.72 19.49
CA ASP A 528 -25.45 -13.63 18.79
C ASP A 528 -24.82 -12.26 19.13
N GLU A 529 -24.56 -11.99 20.41
CA GLU A 529 -23.81 -10.78 20.84
C GLU A 529 -22.43 -10.71 20.18
N ARG A 530 -21.72 -11.85 20.09
CA ARG A 530 -20.42 -11.91 19.42
C ARG A 530 -20.53 -11.70 17.91
N ILE A 531 -21.59 -12.18 17.28
CA ILE A 531 -21.86 -11.97 15.85
C ILE A 531 -22.11 -10.48 15.61
N GLU A 532 -22.93 -9.82 16.43
CA GLU A 532 -23.20 -8.37 16.33
C GLU A 532 -21.91 -7.54 16.45
N GLU A 533 -21.05 -7.84 17.42
CA GLU A 533 -19.73 -7.18 17.56
C GLU A 533 -18.86 -7.33 16.30
N LEU A 534 -18.84 -8.53 15.72
CA LEU A 534 -18.06 -8.81 14.51
C LEU A 534 -18.64 -8.11 13.28
N GLU A 535 -19.97 -8.04 13.17
CA GLU A 535 -20.65 -7.30 12.11
C GLU A 535 -20.39 -5.79 12.21
N GLU A 536 -20.36 -5.24 13.43
CA GLU A 536 -20.06 -3.83 13.65
C GLU A 536 -18.60 -3.52 13.31
N ALA A 537 -17.66 -4.38 13.73
CA ALA A 537 -16.25 -4.27 13.35
C ALA A 537 -16.05 -4.40 11.83
N LEU A 538 -16.81 -5.26 11.15
CA LEU A 538 -16.78 -5.41 9.71
C LEU A 538 -17.32 -4.16 9.01
N ARG A 539 -18.45 -3.61 9.48
CA ARG A 539 -19.01 -2.35 8.96
C ARG A 539 -18.02 -1.19 9.10
N GLU A 540 -17.33 -1.10 10.23
CA GLU A 540 -16.29 -0.09 10.46
C GLU A 540 -15.07 -0.30 9.54
N SER A 541 -14.59 -1.55 9.39
CA SER A 541 -13.51 -1.87 8.46
C SER A 541 -13.84 -1.51 7.01
N VAL A 542 -15.08 -1.75 6.58
CA VAL A 542 -15.56 -1.38 5.24
C VAL A 542 -15.63 0.14 5.10
N ARG A 543 -16.14 0.87 6.11
CA ARG A 543 -16.16 2.35 6.09
C ARG A 543 -14.76 2.93 5.99
N ILE A 544 -13.82 2.46 6.82
CA ILE A 544 -12.41 2.91 6.78
C ILE A 544 -11.78 2.61 5.42
N THR A 545 -12.10 1.46 4.81
CA THR A 545 -11.58 1.11 3.48
C THR A 545 -12.11 2.06 2.41
N ALA A 546 -13.42 2.33 2.41
CA ALA A 546 -14.04 3.26 1.48
C ALA A 546 -13.49 4.71 1.65
N GLU A 547 -13.30 5.17 2.88
CA GLU A 547 -12.69 6.48 3.15
C GLU A 547 -11.25 6.56 2.66
N ARG A 548 -10.46 5.49 2.86
CA ARG A 548 -9.08 5.42 2.33
C ARG A 548 -9.04 5.43 0.81
N GLU A 549 -9.95 4.71 0.15
CA GLU A 549 -10.05 4.69 -1.31
C GLU A 549 -10.43 6.06 -1.88
N MET A 550 -11.36 6.77 -1.23
CA MET A 550 -11.71 8.13 -1.62
C MET A 550 -10.52 9.09 -1.51
N VAL A 551 -9.80 9.06 -0.39
CA VAL A 551 -8.60 9.89 -0.19
C VAL A 551 -7.53 9.55 -1.22
N LEU A 552 -7.30 8.26 -1.50
CA LEU A 552 -6.36 7.82 -2.52
C LEU A 552 -6.74 8.37 -3.90
N GLN A 553 -8.03 8.32 -4.27
CA GLN A 553 -8.52 8.84 -5.53
C GLN A 553 -8.38 10.37 -5.63
N GLU A 554 -8.64 11.09 -4.53
CA GLU A 554 -8.41 12.53 -4.45
C GLU A 554 -6.92 12.88 -4.61
N GLU A 555 -6.03 12.18 -3.91
CA GLU A 555 -4.57 12.35 -4.04
C GLU A 555 -4.09 12.03 -5.46
N GLU A 556 -4.59 10.96 -6.09
CA GLU A 556 -4.28 10.63 -7.47
C GLU A 556 -4.72 11.72 -8.44
N SER A 557 -5.91 12.30 -8.24
CA SER A 557 -6.40 13.40 -9.06
C SER A 557 -5.54 14.66 -8.90
N CYS A 558 -5.13 14.96 -7.66
CA CYS A 558 -4.25 16.09 -7.36
C CYS A 558 -2.87 15.88 -7.98
N ARG A 559 -2.31 14.67 -7.86
CA ARG A 559 -1.03 14.28 -8.48
C ARG A 559 -1.07 14.46 -9.99
N LYS A 560 -2.15 14.01 -10.66
CA LYS A 560 -2.33 14.19 -12.11
C LYS A 560 -2.32 15.68 -12.49
N GLN A 561 -3.04 16.52 -11.76
CA GLN A 561 -3.07 17.97 -12.02
C GLN A 561 -1.70 18.62 -11.79
N ILE A 562 -0.96 18.21 -10.75
CA ILE A 562 0.39 18.70 -10.48
C ILE A 562 1.33 18.28 -11.60
N MET A 563 1.29 17.01 -12.03
CA MET A 563 2.13 16.53 -13.15
C MET A 563 1.83 17.28 -14.44
N GLU A 564 0.55 17.57 -14.74
CA GLU A 564 0.18 18.36 -15.91
C GLU A 564 0.73 19.80 -15.83
N LYS A 565 0.65 20.44 -14.65
CA LYS A 565 1.24 21.78 -14.43
C LYS A 565 2.75 21.76 -14.56
N VAL A 566 3.42 20.75 -14.00
CA VAL A 566 4.87 20.56 -14.11
C VAL A 566 5.26 20.38 -15.57
N GLY A 567 4.57 19.50 -16.32
CA GLY A 567 4.82 19.32 -17.75
C GLY A 567 4.65 20.62 -18.56
N LYS A 568 3.60 21.42 -18.28
CA LYS A 568 3.42 22.74 -18.91
C LYS A 568 4.56 23.71 -18.56
N LEU A 569 5.06 23.70 -17.32
CA LEU A 569 6.17 24.55 -16.89
C LEU A 569 7.50 24.10 -17.52
N GLU A 570 7.75 22.79 -17.61
CA GLU A 570 8.91 22.21 -18.28
C GLU A 570 8.92 22.57 -19.77
N GLN A 571 7.78 22.46 -20.47
CA GLN A 571 7.65 22.86 -21.86
C GLN A 571 7.91 24.37 -22.06
N ARG A 572 7.41 25.22 -21.15
CA ARG A 572 7.69 26.67 -21.16
C ARG A 572 9.17 26.98 -20.91
N LEU A 573 9.80 26.30 -19.96
CA LEU A 573 11.24 26.45 -19.70
C LEU A 573 12.05 26.07 -20.94
N LEU A 574 11.72 24.93 -21.56
CA LEU A 574 12.41 24.41 -22.74
C LEU A 574 12.26 25.37 -23.93
N SER A 575 11.04 25.83 -24.22
CA SER A 575 10.79 26.80 -25.29
C SER A 575 11.53 28.13 -25.07
N LEU A 576 11.61 28.62 -23.82
CA LEU A 576 12.38 29.81 -23.49
C LEU A 576 13.89 29.59 -23.70
N GLN A 577 14.42 28.44 -23.28
CA GLN A 577 15.82 28.07 -23.46
C GLN A 577 16.18 27.91 -24.94
N THR A 578 15.35 27.23 -25.72
CA THR A 578 15.52 27.05 -27.16
C THR A 578 15.45 28.41 -27.87
N ALA A 579 14.48 29.27 -27.53
CA ALA A 579 14.38 30.60 -28.10
C ALA A 579 15.61 31.47 -27.78
N HIS A 580 16.17 31.35 -26.56
CA HIS A 580 17.42 32.02 -26.19
C HIS A 580 18.62 31.48 -26.99
N ALA A 581 18.73 30.16 -27.11
CA ALA A 581 19.83 29.51 -27.81
C ALA A 581 19.79 29.73 -29.33
N LEU A 582 18.60 29.85 -29.94
CA LEU A 582 18.42 30.21 -31.35
C LEU A 582 18.83 31.67 -31.64
N ARG A 583 18.68 32.58 -30.66
CA ARG A 583 19.13 33.98 -30.77
C ARG A 583 20.63 34.14 -30.51
N CYS A 584 21.29 33.13 -29.94
CA CYS A 584 22.72 33.16 -29.66
C CYS A 584 23.52 32.73 -30.89
N SER A 585 24.44 33.60 -31.34
CA SER A 585 25.25 33.38 -32.56
C SER A 585 26.18 32.16 -32.47
N THR A 586 26.61 31.77 -31.27
CA THR A 586 27.45 30.59 -31.02
C THR A 586 26.64 29.31 -30.83
N CYS A 587 25.44 29.39 -30.24
CA CYS A 587 24.61 28.20 -29.98
C CYS A 587 23.79 27.78 -31.22
N ARG A 588 23.34 28.72 -32.06
CA ARG A 588 22.54 28.43 -33.25
C ARG A 588 23.20 27.44 -34.23
N PRO A 589 24.49 27.57 -34.60
CA PRO A 589 25.15 26.59 -35.47
C PRO A 589 25.28 25.19 -34.83
N LEU A 590 25.51 25.14 -33.51
CA LEU A 590 25.61 23.88 -32.78
C LEU A 590 24.24 23.19 -32.68
N LEU A 591 23.17 23.93 -32.45
CA LEU A 591 21.79 23.42 -32.46
C LEU A 591 21.39 22.88 -33.83
N MET A 592 21.69 23.60 -34.91
CA MET A 592 21.43 23.13 -36.27
C MET A 592 22.21 21.84 -36.59
N ARG A 593 23.46 21.75 -36.11
CA ARG A 593 24.26 20.53 -36.26
C ARG A 593 23.71 19.38 -35.42
N LEU A 594 23.24 19.65 -34.21
CA LEU A 594 22.61 18.66 -33.34
C LEU A 594 21.33 18.12 -33.98
N GLN A 595 20.45 18.99 -34.49
CA GLN A 595 19.23 18.60 -35.20
C GLN A 595 19.51 17.74 -36.43
N GLU A 596 20.54 18.07 -37.22
CA GLU A 596 20.91 17.25 -38.38
C GLU A 596 21.44 15.87 -37.96
N LEU A 597 22.19 15.80 -36.85
CA LEU A 597 22.67 14.52 -36.30
C LEU A 597 21.52 13.70 -35.71
N GLU A 598 20.57 14.34 -35.02
CA GLU A 598 19.36 13.70 -34.51
C GLU A 598 18.53 13.13 -35.67
N ARG A 599 18.24 13.93 -36.70
CA ARG A 599 17.54 13.48 -37.91
C ARG A 599 18.23 12.28 -38.57
N ARG A 600 19.56 12.33 -38.67
CA ARG A 600 20.36 11.22 -39.23
C ARG A 600 20.27 9.97 -38.35
N LEU A 601 20.30 10.12 -37.03
CA LEU A 601 20.17 9.02 -36.09
C LEU A 601 18.78 8.37 -36.18
N THR A 602 17.71 9.17 -36.19
CA THR A 602 16.34 8.66 -36.31
C THR A 602 16.14 7.91 -37.63
N GLN A 603 16.68 8.45 -38.73
CA GLN A 603 16.69 7.78 -40.02
C GLN A 603 17.41 6.42 -39.97
N LEU A 604 18.63 6.38 -39.41
CA LEU A 604 19.40 5.13 -39.28
C LEU A 604 18.71 4.11 -38.36
N LEU A 605 18.02 4.56 -37.31
CA LEU A 605 17.24 3.68 -36.43
C LEU A 605 16.02 3.11 -37.16
N ALA A 606 15.33 3.91 -37.98
CA ALA A 606 14.22 3.46 -38.82
C ALA A 606 14.69 2.43 -39.87
N GLU A 607 15.77 2.74 -40.60
CA GLU A 607 16.40 1.82 -41.56
C GLU A 607 16.82 0.51 -40.88
N ARG A 608 17.41 0.59 -39.67
CA ARG A 608 17.76 -0.61 -38.89
C ARG A 608 16.54 -1.43 -38.50
N ARG A 609 15.42 -0.80 -38.11
CA ARG A 609 14.17 -1.51 -37.76
C ARG A 609 13.60 -2.23 -38.98
N GLU A 610 13.54 -1.55 -40.12
CA GLU A 610 13.08 -2.13 -41.39
C GLU A 610 13.93 -3.34 -41.78
N HIS A 611 15.27 -3.22 -41.75
CA HIS A 611 16.16 -4.34 -42.05
C HIS A 611 16.01 -5.52 -41.08
N LEU A 612 15.74 -5.26 -39.80
CA LEU A 612 15.50 -6.32 -38.81
C LEU A 612 14.15 -7.01 -39.05
N GLN A 613 13.11 -6.25 -39.45
CA GLN A 613 11.82 -6.79 -39.85
C GLN A 613 11.94 -7.68 -41.09
N ASP A 614 12.61 -7.19 -42.14
CA ASP A 614 12.85 -7.94 -43.37
C ASP A 614 13.62 -9.24 -43.07
N LEU A 615 14.64 -9.18 -42.22
CA LEU A 615 15.41 -10.35 -41.83
C LEU A 615 14.58 -11.38 -41.05
N ALA A 616 13.76 -10.92 -40.10
CA ALA A 616 12.87 -11.78 -39.34
C ALA A 616 11.83 -12.45 -40.27
N GLN A 617 11.24 -11.69 -41.19
CA GLN A 617 10.31 -12.20 -42.19
C GLN A 617 10.96 -13.25 -43.10
N MET A 618 12.15 -12.96 -43.67
CA MET A 618 12.86 -13.91 -44.52
C MET A 618 13.18 -15.22 -43.80
N LYS A 619 13.55 -15.16 -42.51
CA LYS A 619 13.79 -16.36 -41.69
C LYS A 619 12.50 -17.13 -41.43
N GLN A 620 11.40 -16.44 -41.14
CA GLN A 620 10.09 -17.05 -40.92
C GLN A 620 9.65 -17.80 -42.18
N GLU A 621 9.68 -17.14 -43.35
CA GLU A 621 9.32 -17.72 -44.63
C GLU A 621 10.19 -18.95 -44.98
N ALA A 622 11.50 -18.89 -44.70
CA ALA A 622 12.41 -20.03 -44.92
C ALA A 622 12.09 -21.23 -44.01
N LEU A 623 11.73 -20.98 -42.75
CA LEU A 623 11.35 -22.04 -41.79
C LEU A 623 9.99 -22.65 -42.16
N GLU A 624 9.01 -21.82 -42.54
CA GLU A 624 7.69 -22.28 -43.01
C GLU A 624 7.81 -23.12 -44.29
N ALA A 625 8.63 -22.69 -45.24
CA ALA A 625 8.91 -23.45 -46.46
C ALA A 625 9.56 -24.81 -46.15
N ALA A 626 10.53 -24.86 -45.23
CA ALA A 626 11.17 -26.11 -44.81
C ALA A 626 10.19 -27.06 -44.08
N ILE A 627 9.27 -26.53 -43.26
CA ILE A 627 8.22 -27.33 -42.62
C ILE A 627 7.27 -27.88 -43.69
N SER A 628 6.84 -27.05 -44.64
CA SER A 628 5.98 -27.47 -45.75
C SER A 628 6.62 -28.57 -46.60
N GLU A 629 7.93 -28.51 -46.84
CA GLU A 629 8.68 -29.58 -47.51
C GLU A 629 8.62 -30.90 -46.72
N LYS A 630 8.80 -30.86 -45.39
CA LYS A 630 8.66 -32.06 -44.53
C LYS A 630 7.24 -32.61 -44.53
N ASP A 631 6.23 -31.74 -44.50
CA ASP A 631 4.83 -32.13 -44.59
C ASP A 631 4.50 -32.79 -45.94
N ALA A 632 5.04 -32.28 -47.04
CA ALA A 632 4.89 -32.89 -48.36
C ALA A 632 5.54 -34.29 -48.43
N HIS A 633 6.73 -34.46 -47.85
CA HIS A 633 7.38 -35.78 -47.77
C HIS A 633 6.59 -36.78 -46.90
N LEU A 634 6.06 -36.34 -45.76
CA LEU A 634 5.19 -37.16 -44.91
C LEU A 634 3.93 -37.57 -45.66
N ALA A 635 3.26 -36.64 -46.35
CA ALA A 635 2.07 -36.93 -47.14
C ALA A 635 2.35 -37.95 -48.26
N LEU A 636 3.51 -37.88 -48.92
CA LEU A 636 3.92 -38.88 -49.92
C LEU A 636 4.13 -40.28 -49.31
N LEU A 637 4.71 -40.36 -48.11
CA LEU A 637 4.87 -41.62 -47.37
C LEU A 637 3.53 -42.18 -46.90
N GLU A 638 2.61 -41.33 -46.45
CA GLU A 638 1.25 -41.72 -46.05
C GLU A 638 0.46 -42.29 -47.25
N VAL A 639 0.52 -41.63 -48.40
CA VAL A 639 -0.18 -42.07 -49.62
C VAL A 639 0.42 -43.35 -50.20
N SER A 640 1.75 -43.53 -50.17
CA SER A 640 2.41 -44.76 -50.63
C SER A 640 2.22 -45.95 -49.67
N GLY A 641 1.95 -45.64 -48.40
CA GLY A 641 1.78 -46.59 -47.31
C GLY A 641 3.11 -47.09 -46.77
N ILE A 642 3.26 -47.07 -45.44
CA ILE A 642 4.47 -47.55 -44.75
C ILE A 642 4.44 -49.08 -44.74
N ARG A 643 5.25 -49.72 -45.60
CA ARG A 643 5.28 -51.19 -45.78
C ARG A 643 6.58 -51.82 -45.33
N THR A 644 7.61 -51.02 -45.06
CA THR A 644 8.95 -51.49 -44.67
C THR A 644 9.42 -50.77 -43.40
N ALA A 645 10.23 -51.44 -42.58
CA ALA A 645 10.82 -50.84 -41.38
C ALA A 645 11.61 -49.57 -41.70
N ARG A 646 12.30 -49.54 -42.85
CA ARG A 646 13.04 -48.36 -43.32
C ARG A 646 12.14 -47.15 -43.61
N GLN A 647 10.95 -47.37 -44.18
CA GLN A 647 9.97 -46.29 -44.39
C GLN A 647 9.35 -45.79 -43.08
N ALA A 648 9.21 -46.67 -42.08
CA ALA A 648 8.76 -46.26 -40.75
C ALA A 648 9.81 -45.40 -40.05
N GLU A 649 11.08 -45.80 -40.10
CA GLU A 649 12.21 -45.01 -39.58
C GLU A 649 12.34 -43.66 -40.29
N GLU A 650 12.13 -43.61 -41.61
CA GLU A 650 12.13 -42.37 -42.39
C GLU A 650 10.99 -41.42 -42.00
N ALA A 651 9.77 -41.94 -41.78
CA ALA A 651 8.64 -41.16 -41.30
C ALA A 651 8.89 -40.61 -39.88
N ASP A 652 9.42 -41.43 -38.97
CA ASP A 652 9.78 -41.01 -37.61
C ASP A 652 10.84 -39.89 -37.62
N GLN A 653 11.84 -40.00 -38.50
CA GLN A 653 12.86 -38.97 -38.68
C GLN A 653 12.28 -37.67 -39.24
N LEU A 654 11.39 -37.75 -40.24
CA LEU A 654 10.69 -36.58 -40.78
C LEU A 654 9.79 -35.90 -39.74
N HIS A 655 9.08 -36.67 -38.91
CA HIS A 655 8.31 -36.12 -37.79
C HIS A 655 9.19 -35.47 -36.71
N ALA A 656 10.38 -36.03 -36.43
CA ALA A 656 11.35 -35.43 -35.51
C ALA A 656 11.90 -34.11 -36.06
N ASP A 657 12.28 -34.08 -37.34
CA ASP A 657 12.82 -32.87 -37.98
C ASP A 657 11.75 -31.78 -38.15
N ARG A 658 10.51 -32.15 -38.51
CA ARG A 658 9.36 -31.23 -38.51
C ARG A 658 9.12 -30.60 -37.14
N ARG A 659 9.17 -31.40 -36.06
CA ARG A 659 9.03 -30.89 -34.68
C ARG A 659 10.12 -29.88 -34.34
N ARG A 660 11.38 -30.17 -34.67
CA ARG A 660 12.50 -29.25 -34.46
C ARG A 660 12.36 -27.95 -35.24
N LEU A 661 11.89 -28.02 -36.49
CA LEU A 661 11.65 -26.82 -37.32
C LEU A 661 10.51 -25.96 -36.77
N MET A 662 9.42 -26.57 -36.29
CA MET A 662 8.33 -25.84 -35.63
C MET A 662 8.78 -25.16 -34.33
N GLU A 663 9.64 -25.81 -33.55
CA GLU A 663 10.20 -25.22 -32.33
C GLU A 663 11.09 -24.01 -32.65
N LYS A 664 11.96 -24.13 -33.67
CA LYS A 664 12.77 -23.00 -34.16
C LYS A 664 11.93 -21.85 -34.71
N LEU A 665 10.84 -22.15 -35.43
CA LEU A 665 9.90 -21.13 -35.91
C LEU A 665 9.25 -20.39 -34.75
N LYS A 666 8.87 -21.11 -33.68
CA LYS A 666 8.32 -20.50 -32.46
C LYS A 666 9.34 -19.61 -31.77
N GLU A 667 10.59 -20.08 -31.60
CA GLU A 667 11.67 -19.29 -31.01
C GLU A 667 11.96 -18.01 -31.82
N GLU A 668 12.01 -18.11 -33.15
CA GLU A 668 12.26 -16.96 -34.02
C GLU A 668 11.08 -15.96 -34.00
N ASN A 669 9.83 -16.44 -33.93
CA ASN A 669 8.65 -15.60 -33.77
C ASN A 669 8.66 -14.86 -32.42
N GLU A 670 9.00 -15.55 -31.33
CA GLU A 670 9.17 -14.92 -30.01
C GLU A 670 10.30 -13.89 -30.01
N TRP A 671 11.42 -14.19 -30.67
CA TRP A 671 12.54 -13.28 -30.80
C TRP A 671 12.19 -12.03 -31.62
N SER A 672 11.47 -12.21 -32.75
CA SER A 672 10.98 -11.10 -33.59
C SER A 672 10.08 -10.14 -32.81
N VAL A 673 9.14 -10.67 -32.02
CA VAL A 673 8.26 -9.84 -31.17
C VAL A 673 9.06 -9.07 -30.12
N ARG A 674 10.03 -9.71 -29.45
CA ARG A 674 10.89 -9.02 -28.46
C ARG A 674 11.74 -7.94 -29.10
N LEU A 675 12.29 -8.20 -30.28
CA LEU A 675 13.09 -7.25 -31.03
C LEU A 675 12.24 -6.03 -31.43
N LEU A 676 11.02 -6.24 -31.92
CA LEU A 676 10.08 -5.16 -32.24
C LEU A 676 9.70 -4.33 -31.01
N GLN A 677 9.64 -4.93 -29.82
CA GLN A 677 9.40 -4.22 -28.56
C GLN A 677 10.63 -3.41 -28.13
N GLU A 678 11.83 -3.97 -28.22
CA GLU A 678 13.10 -3.31 -27.86
C GLU A 678 13.40 -2.09 -28.76
N TYR A 679 12.93 -2.14 -30.01
CA TYR A 679 12.96 -1.01 -30.92
C TYR A 679 11.61 -0.33 -31.09
N SER A 680 10.62 -0.55 -30.21
CA SER A 680 9.45 0.33 -30.16
C SER A 680 9.93 1.71 -29.72
N GLU A 681 9.39 2.80 -30.30
CA GLU A 681 9.80 4.13 -29.88
C GLU A 681 9.57 4.29 -28.38
N PRO A 682 10.57 4.74 -27.60
CA PRO A 682 10.25 5.36 -26.33
C PRO A 682 9.25 6.47 -26.63
N ASP A 683 8.19 6.59 -25.83
CA ASP A 683 7.40 7.82 -25.77
C ASP A 683 8.37 8.97 -25.46
N HIS A 684 8.93 9.55 -26.51
CA HIS A 684 9.86 10.63 -26.39
C HIS A 684 9.05 11.82 -25.89
N MET A 685 9.26 12.17 -24.62
CA MET A 685 9.28 13.56 -24.19
C MET A 685 9.95 14.37 -25.29
N SER A 686 9.14 15.00 -26.14
CA SER A 686 9.66 15.76 -27.27
C SER A 686 10.57 16.83 -26.70
N LEU A 687 11.87 16.72 -26.95
CA LEU A 687 12.80 17.80 -26.69
C LEU A 687 12.52 18.90 -27.72
N GLY A 688 11.49 19.69 -27.44
CA GLY A 688 11.09 20.87 -28.19
C GLY A 688 10.19 20.58 -29.39
N PRO A 689 9.44 21.59 -29.85
CA PRO A 689 8.59 21.45 -31.02
C PRO A 689 9.45 21.16 -32.25
N SER A 690 9.08 20.14 -33.01
CA SER A 690 9.55 19.93 -34.38
C SER A 690 9.38 21.23 -35.17
N LEU A 691 10.52 21.85 -35.54
CA LEU A 691 10.60 23.08 -36.33
C LEU A 691 10.32 22.78 -37.83
N LEU A 692 9.32 21.95 -38.13
CA LEU A 692 9.01 21.54 -39.51
C LEU A 692 7.71 22.13 -40.06
N ASP A 693 6.95 22.91 -39.30
CA ASP A 693 5.70 23.53 -39.78
C ASP A 693 5.74 25.06 -39.95
N LEU A 694 6.93 25.67 -39.96
CA LEU A 694 7.06 27.07 -40.38
C LEU A 694 7.67 27.14 -41.78
N ASP A 695 6.77 27.00 -42.74
CA ASP A 695 6.94 27.41 -44.13
C ASP A 695 7.60 28.79 -44.18
N MET A 696 8.81 28.82 -44.74
CA MET A 696 9.59 30.03 -44.98
C MET A 696 8.98 30.77 -46.18
N GLY A 697 7.88 31.47 -45.95
CA GLY A 697 7.38 32.50 -46.85
C GLY A 697 8.24 33.76 -46.74
N GLU A 698 8.89 34.10 -47.85
CA GLU A 698 9.92 35.13 -48.03
C GLU A 698 9.54 36.55 -47.55
N ASP A 699 10.60 37.28 -47.20
CA ASP A 699 10.67 38.67 -46.78
C ASP A 699 9.73 39.65 -47.50
N GLN A 700 9.10 40.53 -46.72
CA GLN A 700 9.02 41.95 -47.08
C GLN A 700 8.73 42.85 -45.86
N ASN A 701 9.79 43.53 -45.42
CA ASN A 701 9.82 44.95 -45.04
C ASN A 701 8.47 45.62 -44.72
N CYS A 702 8.24 46.00 -43.45
CA CYS A 702 7.69 47.32 -43.10
C CYS A 702 7.72 47.56 -41.59
N THR A 703 8.59 48.50 -41.21
CA THR A 703 8.49 49.33 -40.02
C THR A 703 7.12 50.01 -39.93
N HIS A 704 6.35 49.81 -38.86
CA HIS A 704 5.54 50.89 -38.29
C HIS A 704 5.12 50.69 -36.84
N SER A 705 5.31 51.78 -36.09
CA SER A 705 4.75 52.08 -34.78
C SER A 705 3.22 51.96 -34.79
N GLY A 706 2.65 51.37 -33.74
CA GLY A 706 1.20 51.22 -33.61
C GLY A 706 0.77 50.72 -32.25
N ASN A 707 0.59 51.66 -31.33
CA ASN A 707 -0.09 51.52 -30.05
C ASN A 707 -1.54 51.02 -30.26
N HIS A 708 -1.94 49.86 -29.72
CA HIS A 708 -3.38 49.54 -29.50
C HIS A 708 -3.62 48.52 -28.38
N ASN A 709 -4.44 48.95 -27.43
CA ASN A 709 -5.23 48.15 -26.50
C ASN A 709 -6.19 47.23 -27.26
N GLY A 710 -6.52 46.07 -26.68
CA GLY A 710 -7.86 45.49 -26.83
C GLY A 710 -7.92 43.97 -27.05
N GLN A 711 -8.56 43.32 -26.08
CA GLN A 711 -9.42 42.13 -26.21
C GLN A 711 -8.79 40.74 -26.31
N ILE A 712 -8.75 40.12 -25.13
CA ILE A 712 -8.86 38.67 -24.89
C ILE A 712 -10.21 38.20 -25.43
N HIS A 713 -10.20 37.40 -26.50
CA HIS A 713 -11.33 36.58 -26.88
C HIS A 713 -11.20 35.20 -26.24
N GLN A 714 -12.12 34.88 -25.33
CA GLN A 714 -12.44 33.52 -24.92
C GLN A 714 -13.11 32.82 -26.11
N GLN A 715 -12.58 31.67 -26.50
CA GLN A 715 -13.32 30.67 -27.28
C GLN A 715 -13.54 29.46 -26.38
N ASN A 716 -14.80 29.32 -25.94
CA ASN A 716 -15.38 28.05 -25.55
C ASN A 716 -15.74 27.34 -26.85
N GLU A 717 -15.13 26.18 -27.12
CA GLU A 717 -15.72 25.20 -28.02
C GLU A 717 -16.25 24.02 -27.21
N VAL A 718 -17.49 23.73 -27.54
CA VAL A 718 -18.36 22.69 -27.03
C VAL A 718 -18.12 21.49 -27.92
N ASP A 719 -17.76 20.34 -27.34
CA ASP A 719 -18.05 19.05 -27.96
C ASP A 719 -18.84 18.21 -26.95
N GLN A 720 -20.13 18.10 -27.26
CA GLN A 720 -21.02 17.06 -26.78
C GLN A 720 -20.73 15.80 -27.59
N ASP A 721 -20.41 14.69 -26.92
CA ASP A 721 -21.22 13.48 -27.10
C ASP A 721 -20.97 12.41 -26.03
N SER A 722 -22.06 12.12 -25.31
CA SER A 722 -22.58 10.80 -25.01
C SER A 722 -21.72 9.78 -24.24
N LEU A 723 -22.13 9.50 -22.99
CA LEU A 723 -22.64 8.17 -22.63
C LEU A 723 -23.44 8.20 -21.31
N GLU A 724 -24.55 7.49 -21.35
CA GLU A 724 -25.69 7.46 -20.43
C GLU A 724 -25.35 6.86 -19.07
N ALA A 725 -25.88 7.44 -17.99
CA ALA A 725 -26.25 6.69 -16.79
C ALA A 725 -27.41 7.38 -16.06
N VAL A 726 -28.51 6.64 -16.01
CA VAL A 726 -29.81 6.96 -15.40
C VAL A 726 -29.67 7.29 -13.91
N SER A 727 -30.28 8.39 -13.46
CA SER A 727 -30.61 8.64 -12.04
C SER A 727 -32.09 8.99 -11.91
N PRO A 728 -32.84 8.41 -10.95
CA PRO A 728 -34.22 8.79 -10.70
C PRO A 728 -34.28 9.99 -9.74
N ASN A 729 -34.76 11.10 -10.29
CA ASN A 729 -35.76 12.02 -9.76
C ASN A 729 -36.21 11.83 -8.29
N ILE A 730 -35.87 12.77 -7.38
CA ILE A 730 -36.74 13.21 -6.27
C ILE A 730 -36.49 14.72 -6.01
N THR A 731 -37.53 15.52 -6.23
CA THR A 731 -37.69 16.94 -5.86
C THR A 731 -37.79 17.13 -4.34
N PRO A 732 -37.32 18.27 -3.78
CA PRO A 732 -37.47 18.58 -2.35
C PRO A 732 -38.76 19.38 -2.08
N PRO A 733 -39.27 19.40 -0.83
CA PRO A 733 -40.12 20.48 -0.36
C PRO A 733 -39.47 21.30 0.78
N PRO A 734 -40.00 22.50 1.06
CA PRO A 734 -39.29 23.62 1.68
C PRO A 734 -39.44 23.59 3.21
N THR A 735 -38.49 24.04 4.01
CA THR A 735 -38.11 25.43 4.33
C THR A 735 -36.92 25.34 5.27
#